data_AF-A0A2K8X334-F1
#
_entry.id   AF-A0A2K8X334-F1
#
_cell.length_a   1.000
_cell.length_b   1.000
_cell.length_c   1.000
_cell.angle_alpha   90.00
_cell.angle_beta   90.00
_cell.angle_gamma   90.00
#
_symmetry.space_group_name_H-M   'P 1'
#
loop_
_entity.id
_entity.type
_entity.pdbx_description
1 polymer ?
#
loop_
_entity_poly.entity_id
_entity_poly.type
_entity_poly.pdbx_seq_one_letter_code
_entity_poly.pdbx_strand_id
1 'polypeptide(L)'
;MKKVISLIFVFLFTLNTFAKTNKNCNSLFSENLPTEYTLTINVTNGSVLKLLENEIIDQETFEENTTIRLITRPAVGYKFSHWTGDITGNRLISDITMTGNKTVTAVYEVWEPATGIPVPEFGVFENYRMYDVVANRNPELTYNQNTEGGYYTHYIDNTDPNATNSNNNYGSLAVPRTSLPSASNIPPGSVIEYHGISYPRGYTVLALTGTVERPIFIRGASADQRVTFSGNSPFYMNSEYVIMENLEFEMSLTVRSYNTKQAHHVAVRNCNTKALSALSWEDGESSEDIVFYCNYNNSNAFDPADGIFSEADSMGIGINGNSNRIWIIDNIITRAGGDAVGNGHAANYTAKNYYVGRNIMYTCGENAIDIKEVDKVIVSENVMFDYNGWSSGSDGSAMVMHYGPTLSPKNVWILNNEIFECTSTGIQVGGDQVHDVYIIGNLIHDIHNDSNTAKGYISWSSQMVYMINNTFFNVDNGINSSISNPTATLFAVNNIVSNISPNGYHMSIGGSAHMSNSVFENNLFYQPDGVSNIEWGSNSYTLSQFMTNTSKGAGSIEAYPIFENSENIDFRLQSNSPAIDAGIEHSTYQLYETLYGLNIKNDANGVIKPNGDYFDIGAYEFDFSNDNSLSNSTFSNSDIYMYPNPVIDILVLENMSNVRDISIFNVTGQLIKSISNLNNTINLDVSQLITGVYFIKFNTANGVSTKTLIKK
;
A
#
# COMPACT_ATOMS: atom_id res chain seq x y z
N MET A 1 -0.74 51.62 16.42
CA MET A 1 0.26 51.61 17.51
C MET A 1 1.09 50.34 17.33
N LYS A 2 2.42 50.46 17.11
CA LYS A 2 3.45 49.40 16.86
C LYS A 2 3.29 48.59 15.54
N LYS A 3 3.84 49.01 14.38
CA LYS A 3 5.21 48.81 13.79
C LYS A 3 5.58 47.31 13.70
N VAL A 4 5.53 46.59 12.57
CA VAL A 4 6.15 46.69 11.21
C VAL A 4 7.68 46.79 11.24
N ILE A 5 8.37 45.68 10.95
CA ILE A 5 9.74 45.62 10.42
C ILE A 5 9.81 44.48 9.39
N SER A 6 9.91 44.86 8.11
CA SER A 6 10.47 44.04 7.04
C SER A 6 11.97 44.34 6.95
N LEU A 7 12.82 43.34 6.77
CA LEU A 7 14.21 43.57 6.37
C LEU A 7 14.56 42.72 5.15
N ILE A 8 14.71 43.44 4.04
CA ILE A 8 15.32 43.02 2.77
C ILE A 8 16.84 43.09 2.96
N PHE A 9 17.58 42.03 2.64
CA PHE A 9 19.04 42.08 2.54
C PHE A 9 19.44 42.32 1.08
N VAL A 10 19.95 43.53 0.81
CA VAL A 10 20.70 43.88 -0.40
C VAL A 10 22.19 43.87 -0.04
N PHE A 11 22.95 43.09 -0.80
CA PHE A 11 24.42 43.05 -0.76
C PHE A 11 25.02 44.43 -1.10
N LEU A 12 25.89 44.96 -0.23
CA LEU A 12 26.79 46.05 -0.55
C LEU A 12 28.24 45.58 -0.39
N PHE A 13 28.96 45.53 -1.52
CA PHE A 13 30.42 45.48 -1.55
C PHE A 13 31.00 46.79 -1.03
N THR A 14 31.95 46.73 -0.09
CA THR A 14 32.87 47.84 0.17
C THR A 14 34.30 47.35 0.00
N LEU A 15 35.00 47.92 -0.98
CA LEU A 15 36.46 47.83 -1.09
C LEU A 15 37.08 48.69 0.01
N ASN A 16 37.97 48.11 0.82
CA ASN A 16 38.98 48.86 1.55
C ASN A 16 40.36 48.51 1.00
N THR A 17 41.08 49.54 0.57
CA THR A 17 42.49 49.47 0.17
C THR A 17 43.35 49.88 1.36
N PHE A 18 44.31 49.04 1.75
CA PHE A 18 45.54 49.47 2.41
C PHE A 18 46.64 48.45 2.15
N ALA A 19 47.82 48.94 1.76
CA ALA A 19 49.00 48.14 1.45
C ALA A 19 50.14 48.37 2.46
N LYS A 20 50.94 47.30 2.64
CA LYS A 20 52.25 47.15 3.34
C LYS A 20 52.19 46.93 4.86
N THR A 21 52.86 45.95 5.49
CA THR A 21 53.97 45.03 5.11
C THR A 21 54.10 43.89 6.14
N ASN A 22 54.42 42.68 5.65
CA ASN A 22 55.03 41.47 6.27
C ASN A 22 54.84 41.14 7.77
N LYS A 23 54.11 40.05 8.04
CA LYS A 23 54.50 38.95 8.93
C LYS A 23 53.78 37.66 8.50
N ASN A 24 54.53 36.57 8.45
CA ASN A 24 54.08 35.23 8.07
C ASN A 24 52.75 34.82 8.71
N CYS A 25 51.78 34.46 7.89
CA CYS A 25 50.82 33.41 8.22
C CYS A 25 50.35 32.75 6.91
N ASN A 26 51.11 31.75 6.45
CA ASN A 26 50.54 30.70 5.62
C ASN A 26 49.65 29.86 6.55
N SER A 27 48.37 30.22 6.67
CA SER A 27 47.34 29.24 7.00
C SER A 27 46.38 29.19 5.81
N LEU A 28 46.76 28.35 4.85
CA LEU A 28 45.80 27.77 3.92
C LEU A 28 44.77 27.05 4.79
N PHE A 29 43.59 27.64 4.96
CA PHE A 29 42.42 26.82 5.26
C PHE A 29 42.14 26.08 3.95
N SER A 30 42.66 24.86 3.81
CA SER A 30 42.03 23.91 2.91
C SER A 30 40.72 23.51 3.59
N GLU A 31 39.63 24.18 3.23
CA GLU A 31 38.33 23.54 3.39
C GLU A 31 38.40 22.27 2.55
N ASN A 32 38.55 21.12 3.22
CA ASN A 32 38.25 19.85 2.58
C ASN A 32 36.77 19.93 2.26
N LEU A 33 36.44 20.12 0.98
CA LEU A 33 35.07 19.96 0.53
C LEU A 33 34.62 18.54 0.93
N PRO A 34 33.40 18.38 1.48
CA PRO A 34 32.88 17.06 1.79
C PRO A 34 32.92 16.20 0.52
N THR A 35 33.29 14.93 0.68
CA THR A 35 33.22 13.97 -0.42
C THR A 35 31.76 13.79 -0.79
N GLU A 36 31.41 13.93 -2.06
CA GLU A 36 30.07 13.72 -2.58
C GLU A 36 30.02 12.53 -3.54
N TYR A 37 28.90 11.82 -3.55
CA TYR A 37 28.64 10.69 -4.44
C TYR A 37 27.30 10.86 -5.17
N THR A 38 27.22 10.32 -6.37
CA THR A 38 26.00 10.34 -7.19
C THR A 38 25.13 9.11 -6.92
N LEU A 39 23.82 9.31 -6.79
CA LEU A 39 22.81 8.24 -6.82
C LEU A 39 22.13 8.24 -8.19
N THR A 40 22.23 7.13 -8.92
CA THR A 40 21.52 6.93 -10.20
C THR A 40 20.34 5.99 -10.00
N ILE A 41 19.14 6.42 -10.37
CA ILE A 41 17.91 5.61 -10.30
C ILE A 41 17.44 5.29 -11.72
N ASN A 42 17.41 3.99 -12.05
CA ASN A 42 16.77 3.51 -13.28
C ASN A 42 15.35 3.04 -12.97
N VAL A 43 14.39 3.46 -13.79
CA VAL A 43 12.99 3.08 -13.61
C VAL A 43 12.26 3.00 -14.95
N THR A 44 11.32 2.06 -15.05
CA THR A 44 10.36 1.95 -16.14
C THR A 44 9.01 1.55 -15.54
N ASN A 45 7.90 2.07 -16.09
CA ASN A 45 6.54 1.80 -15.61
C ASN A 45 6.27 2.19 -14.15
N GLY A 46 6.98 3.22 -13.66
CA GLY A 46 6.83 3.76 -12.32
C GLY A 46 7.74 4.95 -12.07
N SER A 47 7.87 5.33 -10.82
CA SER A 47 8.74 6.39 -10.33
C SER A 47 9.22 6.06 -8.92
N VAL A 48 10.35 6.64 -8.51
CA VAL A 48 10.89 6.49 -7.16
C VAL A 48 11.05 7.87 -6.55
N LEU A 49 10.46 8.08 -5.38
CA LEU A 49 10.71 9.27 -4.57
C LEU A 49 11.95 9.03 -3.71
N LYS A 50 12.73 10.07 -3.48
CA LYS A 50 13.86 10.09 -2.55
C LYS A 50 13.45 10.88 -1.32
N LEU A 51 13.66 10.29 -0.15
CA LEU A 51 13.49 10.97 1.13
C LEU A 51 14.83 11.14 1.84
N LEU A 52 15.02 12.31 2.44
CA LEU A 52 16.06 12.58 3.42
C LEU A 52 15.35 13.10 4.68
N GLU A 53 15.54 12.42 5.82
CA GLU A 53 14.83 12.76 7.08
C GLU A 53 13.30 12.83 6.89
N ASN A 54 12.74 11.87 6.14
CA ASN A 54 11.33 11.79 5.77
C ASN A 54 10.78 12.96 4.93
N GLU A 55 11.65 13.80 4.37
CA GLU A 55 11.30 14.87 3.42
C GLU A 55 11.67 14.54 1.98
N ILE A 56 10.78 14.86 1.04
CA ILE A 56 11.03 14.64 -0.40
C ILE A 56 12.15 15.56 -0.89
N ILE A 57 13.07 15.00 -1.66
CA ILE A 57 14.20 15.70 -2.26
C ILE A 57 14.37 15.36 -3.75
N ASP A 58 14.90 16.32 -4.51
CA ASP A 58 15.20 16.18 -5.96
C ASP A 58 16.72 16.09 -6.25
N GLN A 59 17.56 16.03 -5.22
CA GLN A 59 19.02 15.99 -5.35
C GLN A 59 19.52 14.66 -5.94
N GLU A 60 20.56 14.70 -6.78
CA GLU A 60 21.20 13.49 -7.34
C GLU A 60 22.61 13.22 -6.76
N THR A 61 23.13 14.16 -5.97
CA THR A 61 24.45 14.09 -5.34
C THR A 61 24.32 14.33 -3.85
N PHE A 62 25.05 13.53 -3.07
CA PHE A 62 24.92 13.45 -1.62
C PHE A 62 26.27 13.38 -0.95
N GLU A 63 26.38 13.92 0.26
CA GLU A 63 27.59 13.79 1.07
C GLU A 63 27.84 12.31 1.44
N GLU A 64 29.11 11.97 1.64
CA GLU A 64 29.51 10.64 2.09
C GLU A 64 28.83 10.25 3.41
N ASN A 65 28.30 9.02 3.45
CA ASN A 65 27.52 8.45 4.55
C ASN A 65 26.11 9.02 4.76
N THR A 66 25.61 9.88 3.87
CA THR A 66 24.17 10.20 3.85
C THR A 66 23.37 8.91 3.56
N THR A 67 22.32 8.65 4.33
CA THR A 67 21.34 7.59 4.05
C THR A 67 20.10 8.20 3.42
N ILE A 68 19.70 7.68 2.26
CA ILE A 68 18.52 8.12 1.51
C ILE A 68 17.50 6.99 1.51
N ARG A 69 16.25 7.30 1.83
CA ARG A 69 15.13 6.35 1.73
C ARG A 69 14.47 6.47 0.37
N LEU A 70 14.34 5.35 -0.33
CA LEU A 70 13.71 5.25 -1.65
C LEU A 70 12.30 4.71 -1.50
N ILE A 71 11.32 5.39 -2.09
CA ILE A 71 9.89 5.05 -2.02
C ILE A 71 9.36 4.79 -3.42
N THR A 72 8.74 3.62 -3.62
CA THR A 72 8.20 3.24 -4.92
C THR A 72 6.83 3.87 -5.19
N ARG A 73 6.60 4.31 -6.43
CA ARG A 73 5.28 4.73 -6.92
C ARG A 73 5.03 4.14 -8.32
N PRO A 74 4.18 3.10 -8.45
CA PRO A 74 3.95 2.47 -9.75
C PRO A 74 3.18 3.38 -10.72
N ALA A 75 3.37 3.16 -12.01
CA ALA A 75 2.50 3.73 -13.03
C ALA A 75 1.18 2.95 -13.10
N VAL A 76 0.15 3.57 -13.70
CA VAL A 76 -1.16 2.94 -13.88
C VAL A 76 -1.03 1.61 -14.64
N GLY A 77 -1.61 0.55 -14.07
CA GLY A 77 -1.59 -0.81 -14.62
C GLY A 77 -0.40 -1.65 -14.16
N TYR A 78 0.45 -1.12 -13.28
CA TYR A 78 1.63 -1.80 -12.75
C TYR A 78 1.63 -1.86 -11.22
N LYS A 79 2.40 -2.80 -10.67
CA LYS A 79 2.82 -2.86 -9.26
C LYS A 79 4.34 -2.93 -9.16
N PHE A 80 4.89 -2.55 -8.02
CA PHE A 80 6.30 -2.79 -7.75
C PHE A 80 6.58 -4.31 -7.66
N SER A 81 7.74 -4.73 -8.16
CA SER A 81 8.19 -6.12 -8.14
C SER A 81 9.40 -6.25 -7.21
N HIS A 82 10.53 -5.62 -7.57
CA HIS A 82 11.78 -5.71 -6.81
C HIS A 82 12.81 -4.64 -7.21
N TRP A 83 13.81 -4.50 -6.36
CA TRP A 83 15.01 -3.70 -6.54
C TRP A 83 16.16 -4.55 -7.09
N THR A 84 17.00 -3.93 -7.93
CA THR A 84 18.30 -4.50 -8.35
C THR A 84 19.39 -3.42 -8.36
N GLY A 85 20.66 -3.85 -8.37
CA GLY A 85 21.81 -2.95 -8.34
C GLY A 85 22.43 -2.89 -6.95
N ASP A 86 22.72 -1.68 -6.46
CA ASP A 86 23.29 -1.45 -5.13
C ASP A 86 22.32 -1.77 -3.97
N ILE A 87 21.02 -1.91 -4.25
CA ILE A 87 20.02 -2.47 -3.34
C ILE A 87 19.27 -3.60 -4.03
N THR A 88 18.78 -4.56 -3.25
CA THR A 88 18.07 -5.75 -3.74
C THR A 88 16.88 -6.08 -2.83
N GLY A 89 15.98 -6.94 -3.32
CA GLY A 89 14.79 -7.35 -2.57
C GLY A 89 13.54 -6.63 -3.07
N ASN A 90 12.41 -6.89 -2.43
CA ASN A 90 11.07 -6.54 -2.93
C ASN A 90 10.26 -5.69 -1.95
N ARG A 91 10.89 -5.19 -0.87
CA ARG A 91 10.29 -4.19 0.01
C ARG A 91 9.89 -2.95 -0.79
N LEU A 92 8.70 -2.42 -0.51
CA LEU A 92 8.16 -1.22 -1.20
C LEU A 92 9.02 0.04 -0.98
N ILE A 93 9.85 0.01 0.08
CA ILE A 93 10.85 1.02 0.41
C ILE A 93 12.24 0.38 0.54
N SER A 94 13.30 1.18 0.42
CA SER A 94 14.66 0.73 0.68
C SER A 94 15.56 1.89 1.09
N ASP A 95 16.43 1.68 2.06
CA ASP A 95 17.41 2.67 2.52
C ASP A 95 18.77 2.40 1.86
N ILE A 96 19.41 3.45 1.36
CA ILE A 96 20.74 3.38 0.73
C ILE A 96 21.70 4.39 1.35
N THR A 97 22.82 3.91 1.87
CA THR A 97 23.90 4.75 2.41
C THR A 97 24.96 5.05 1.34
N MET A 98 25.29 6.33 1.18
CA MET A 98 26.20 6.85 0.16
C MET A 98 27.68 6.67 0.57
N THR A 99 28.18 5.45 0.45
CA THR A 99 29.61 5.09 0.66
C THR A 99 30.45 5.13 -0.61
N GLY A 100 29.83 5.56 -1.71
CA GLY A 100 30.36 5.57 -3.07
C GLY A 100 29.26 5.99 -4.05
N ASN A 101 29.58 6.13 -5.33
CA ASN A 101 28.54 6.28 -6.35
C ASN A 101 27.65 5.04 -6.37
N LYS A 102 26.33 5.24 -6.42
CA LYS A 102 25.32 4.20 -6.33
C LYS A 102 24.45 4.16 -7.59
N THR A 103 24.06 2.97 -8.02
CA THR A 103 23.08 2.76 -9.08
C THR A 103 22.06 1.72 -8.64
N VAL A 104 20.79 2.13 -8.66
CA VAL A 104 19.66 1.31 -8.26
C VAL A 104 18.64 1.25 -9.39
N THR A 105 17.94 0.13 -9.51
CA THR A 105 16.88 -0.04 -10.49
C THR A 105 15.62 -0.54 -9.80
N ALA A 106 14.52 0.21 -9.95
CA ALA A 106 13.19 -0.21 -9.51
C ALA A 106 12.49 -0.95 -10.66
N VAL A 107 12.13 -2.21 -10.43
CA VAL A 107 11.43 -3.05 -11.41
C VAL A 107 9.94 -3.09 -11.09
N TYR A 108 9.13 -2.78 -12.09
CA TYR A 108 7.67 -2.80 -12.03
C TYR A 108 7.12 -3.82 -13.03
N GLU A 109 6.05 -4.51 -12.63
CA GLU A 109 5.39 -5.53 -13.44
C GLU A 109 3.89 -5.28 -13.52
N VAL A 110 3.20 -6.00 -14.40
CA VAL A 110 1.75 -5.86 -14.58
C VAL A 110 1.06 -6.03 -13.23
N TRP A 111 0.10 -5.16 -12.96
CA TRP A 111 -0.58 -5.13 -11.69
C TRP A 111 -1.30 -6.44 -11.40
N GLU A 112 -1.11 -6.94 -10.18
CA GLU A 112 -1.86 -8.02 -9.56
C GLU A 112 -2.29 -7.54 -8.17
N PRO A 113 -3.42 -8.03 -7.61
CA PRO A 113 -3.88 -7.59 -6.30
C PRO A 113 -2.90 -8.02 -5.19
N ALA A 114 -2.92 -7.30 -4.07
CA ALA A 114 -2.17 -7.72 -2.89
C ALA A 114 -2.81 -8.98 -2.30
N THR A 115 -2.07 -9.74 -1.51
CA THR A 115 -2.53 -10.99 -0.90
C THR A 115 -3.88 -10.80 -0.21
N GLY A 116 -4.87 -11.59 -0.63
CA GLY A 116 -6.24 -11.54 -0.10
C GLY A 116 -7.13 -10.41 -0.64
N ILE A 117 -6.58 -9.40 -1.31
CA ILE A 117 -7.42 -8.34 -1.89
C ILE A 117 -8.06 -8.84 -3.20
N PRO A 118 -9.40 -8.71 -3.39
CA PRO A 118 -10.02 -9.00 -4.67
C PRO A 118 -9.61 -7.97 -5.73
N VAL A 119 -9.59 -8.38 -6.99
CA VAL A 119 -9.39 -7.46 -8.11
C VAL A 119 -10.61 -6.53 -8.24
N PRO A 120 -10.43 -5.20 -8.29
CA PRO A 120 -11.54 -4.29 -8.56
C PRO A 120 -12.08 -4.50 -9.98
N GLU A 121 -13.39 -4.43 -10.15
CA GLU A 121 -14.04 -4.59 -11.47
C GLU A 121 -13.74 -3.43 -12.43
N PHE A 122 -13.30 -2.28 -11.89
CA PHE A 122 -13.04 -1.05 -12.63
C PHE A 122 -11.96 -0.20 -11.94
N GLY A 123 -11.20 0.57 -12.70
CA GLY A 123 -10.33 1.66 -12.22
C GLY A 123 -8.84 1.39 -12.35
N VAL A 124 -8.40 0.12 -12.39
CA VAL A 124 -6.98 -0.23 -12.50
C VAL A 124 -6.54 -0.39 -13.96
N PHE A 125 -7.33 -1.10 -14.78
CA PHE A 125 -6.88 -1.59 -16.09
C PHE A 125 -7.41 -0.79 -17.29
N GLU A 126 -8.45 0.01 -17.08
CA GLU A 126 -8.99 0.87 -18.12
C GLU A 126 -7.92 1.86 -18.56
N ASN A 127 -7.91 2.19 -19.84
CA ASN A 127 -6.97 3.16 -20.39
C ASN A 127 -7.68 3.93 -21.50
N TYR A 128 -7.55 5.26 -21.52
CA TYR A 128 -8.19 6.11 -22.53
C TYR A 128 -7.79 5.71 -23.97
N ARG A 129 -6.63 5.06 -24.14
CA ARG A 129 -6.17 4.44 -25.39
C ARG A 129 -7.09 3.35 -25.91
N MET A 130 -8.06 2.87 -25.13
CA MET A 130 -9.14 2.03 -25.64
C MET A 130 -9.91 2.67 -26.81
N TYR A 131 -9.90 4.00 -26.92
CA TYR A 131 -10.49 4.75 -28.02
C TYR A 131 -9.58 4.87 -29.26
N ASP A 132 -8.38 4.29 -29.26
CA ASP A 132 -7.61 4.07 -30.49
C ASP A 132 -8.38 3.14 -31.43
N VAL A 133 -9.16 2.21 -30.86
CA VAL A 133 -10.09 1.34 -31.59
C VAL A 133 -11.40 2.09 -31.86
N VAL A 134 -11.68 2.34 -33.13
CA VAL A 134 -12.85 3.13 -33.58
C VAL A 134 -14.19 2.55 -33.09
N ALA A 135 -14.32 1.22 -32.99
CA ALA A 135 -15.56 0.58 -32.53
C ALA A 135 -15.92 0.92 -31.07
N ASN A 136 -14.95 1.29 -30.24
CA ASN A 136 -15.17 1.65 -28.84
C ASN A 136 -15.62 3.10 -28.69
N ARG A 137 -15.43 3.94 -29.72
CA ARG A 137 -15.76 5.37 -29.67
C ARG A 137 -17.27 5.59 -29.56
N ASN A 138 -17.64 6.68 -28.91
CA ASN A 138 -19.00 7.20 -29.02
C ASN A 138 -19.16 7.90 -30.38
N PRO A 139 -20.10 7.47 -31.26
CA PRO A 139 -20.30 8.09 -32.57
C PRO A 139 -20.78 9.54 -32.52
N GLU A 140 -21.27 10.02 -31.36
CA GLU A 140 -21.68 11.41 -31.15
C GLU A 140 -20.50 12.35 -30.85
N LEU A 141 -19.31 11.80 -30.56
CA LEU A 141 -18.12 12.56 -30.22
C LEU A 141 -17.10 12.57 -31.37
N THR A 142 -16.38 13.68 -31.48
CA THR A 142 -15.19 13.75 -32.34
C THR A 142 -13.95 13.45 -31.50
N TYR A 143 -13.17 12.46 -31.93
CA TYR A 143 -11.92 12.06 -31.28
C TYR A 143 -10.74 12.64 -32.05
N ASN A 144 -9.93 13.44 -31.38
CA ASN A 144 -8.75 14.09 -31.95
C ASN A 144 -7.50 13.49 -31.32
N GLN A 145 -6.43 13.31 -32.11
CA GLN A 145 -5.21 12.70 -31.61
C GLN A 145 -4.40 13.69 -30.76
N ASN A 146 -3.93 13.27 -29.59
CA ASN A 146 -3.00 14.03 -28.76
C ASN A 146 -1.54 13.75 -29.15
N THR A 147 -0.60 14.45 -28.51
CA THR A 147 0.84 14.32 -28.75
C THR A 147 1.41 12.95 -28.34
N GLU A 148 0.78 12.24 -27.40
CA GLU A 148 1.12 10.88 -26.99
C GLU A 148 0.60 9.81 -27.98
N GLY A 149 -0.15 10.22 -29.01
CA GLY A 149 -0.73 9.36 -30.03
C GLY A 149 -2.09 8.76 -29.66
N GLY A 150 -2.61 9.00 -28.46
CA GLY A 150 -3.96 8.65 -28.03
C GLY A 150 -5.01 9.67 -28.48
N TYR A 151 -6.26 9.54 -28.04
CA TYR A 151 -7.34 10.42 -28.47
C TYR A 151 -8.06 11.13 -27.33
N TYR A 152 -8.31 12.43 -27.50
CA TYR A 152 -9.18 13.24 -26.64
C TYR A 152 -10.48 13.62 -27.36
N THR A 153 -11.53 13.92 -26.60
CA THR A 153 -12.78 14.49 -27.13
C THR A 153 -13.02 15.91 -26.65
N HIS A 154 -12.46 16.30 -25.50
CA HIS A 154 -12.49 17.66 -25.00
C HIS A 154 -11.10 18.17 -24.71
N TYR A 155 -10.82 19.42 -25.11
CA TYR A 155 -9.51 20.05 -24.92
C TYR A 155 -9.67 21.33 -24.09
N ILE A 156 -9.07 21.34 -22.91
CA ILE A 156 -9.17 22.43 -21.95
C ILE A 156 -7.77 23.01 -21.73
N ASP A 157 -7.59 24.28 -22.07
CA ASP A 157 -6.37 25.05 -21.82
C ASP A 157 -6.76 26.49 -21.53
N ASN A 158 -6.72 26.91 -20.26
CA ASN A 158 -7.04 28.28 -19.87
C ASN A 158 -5.89 29.27 -20.07
N THR A 159 -4.72 28.80 -20.52
CA THR A 159 -3.55 29.63 -20.80
C THR A 159 -3.46 30.04 -22.27
N ASP A 160 -4.16 29.32 -23.16
CA ASP A 160 -4.22 29.68 -24.58
C ASP A 160 -4.99 30.99 -24.79
N PRO A 161 -4.43 31.96 -25.53
CA PRO A 161 -5.08 33.26 -25.77
C PRO A 161 -6.38 33.18 -26.58
N ASN A 162 -6.64 32.08 -27.29
CA ASN A 162 -7.87 31.83 -28.04
C ASN A 162 -8.90 31.03 -27.24
N ALA A 163 -8.59 30.64 -26.01
CA ALA A 163 -9.47 29.81 -25.20
C ALA A 163 -10.81 30.51 -24.94
N THR A 164 -11.92 29.80 -25.16
CA THR A 164 -13.27 30.31 -24.91
C THR A 164 -14.26 29.21 -24.59
N ASN A 165 -15.23 29.51 -23.74
CA ASN A 165 -16.38 28.64 -23.47
C ASN A 165 -17.59 28.96 -24.37
N SER A 166 -17.61 30.13 -25.03
CA SER A 166 -18.72 30.57 -25.86
C SER A 166 -18.80 29.78 -27.15
N ASN A 167 -19.93 29.10 -27.39
CA ASN A 167 -20.15 28.24 -28.57
C ASN A 167 -19.08 27.17 -28.78
N ASN A 168 -18.46 26.68 -27.70
CA ASN A 168 -17.31 25.78 -27.77
C ASN A 168 -17.48 24.57 -26.86
N ASN A 169 -18.49 23.73 -27.07
CA ASN A 169 -18.85 22.65 -26.13
C ASN A 169 -17.70 21.69 -25.78
N TYR A 170 -16.77 21.46 -26.72
CA TYR A 170 -15.73 20.44 -26.60
C TYR A 170 -14.32 21.02 -26.45
N GLY A 171 -14.00 22.12 -27.14
CA GLY A 171 -12.62 22.60 -27.27
C GLY A 171 -11.82 21.83 -28.30
N SER A 172 -10.76 22.47 -28.80
CA SER A 172 -9.76 21.86 -29.68
C SER A 172 -8.40 22.50 -29.41
N LEU A 173 -7.33 21.95 -29.96
CA LEU A 173 -5.99 22.55 -29.87
C LEU A 173 -5.95 23.99 -30.40
N ALA A 174 -6.73 24.31 -31.45
CA ALA A 174 -6.76 25.65 -32.04
C ALA A 174 -7.65 26.64 -31.28
N VAL A 175 -8.71 26.13 -30.64
CA VAL A 175 -9.65 26.93 -29.84
C VAL A 175 -10.02 26.12 -28.58
N PRO A 176 -9.17 26.15 -27.55
CA PRO A 176 -9.42 25.42 -26.31
C PRO A 176 -10.64 25.92 -25.55
N ARG A 177 -11.15 25.11 -24.63
CA ARG A 177 -12.04 25.60 -23.57
C ARG A 177 -11.23 26.21 -22.44
N THR A 178 -11.80 27.17 -21.73
CA THR A 178 -11.20 27.73 -20.50
C THR A 178 -11.57 26.94 -19.25
N SER A 179 -12.62 26.12 -19.29
CA SER A 179 -13.08 25.32 -18.15
C SER A 179 -13.81 24.05 -18.59
N LEU A 180 -14.07 23.17 -17.61
CA LEU A 180 -14.92 22.00 -17.78
C LEU A 180 -16.28 22.41 -18.39
N PRO A 181 -16.80 21.68 -19.39
CA PRO A 181 -18.16 21.90 -19.88
C PRO A 181 -19.21 21.40 -18.88
N SER A 182 -20.48 21.71 -19.13
CA SER A 182 -21.59 21.15 -18.38
C SER A 182 -21.66 19.63 -18.56
N ALA A 183 -22.17 18.92 -17.54
CA ALA A 183 -22.32 17.45 -17.57
C ALA A 183 -23.10 16.95 -18.81
N SER A 184 -24.09 17.72 -19.29
CA SER A 184 -24.86 17.42 -20.50
C SER A 184 -24.03 17.36 -21.79
N ASN A 185 -22.82 17.94 -21.79
CA ASN A 185 -21.90 17.92 -22.92
C ASN A 185 -20.80 16.86 -22.75
N ILE A 186 -20.86 16.03 -21.70
CA ILE A 186 -19.88 14.97 -21.41
C ILE A 186 -20.61 13.61 -21.45
N PRO A 187 -21.01 13.11 -22.64
CA PRO A 187 -21.63 11.80 -22.75
C PRO A 187 -20.63 10.66 -22.50
N PRO A 188 -21.09 9.41 -22.33
CA PRO A 188 -20.21 8.23 -22.25
C PRO A 188 -19.18 8.22 -23.38
N GLY A 189 -17.96 7.79 -23.09
CA GLY A 189 -16.88 7.76 -24.07
C GLY A 189 -16.01 9.02 -24.10
N SER A 190 -16.35 10.04 -23.31
CA SER A 190 -15.61 11.30 -23.28
C SER A 190 -14.21 11.12 -22.72
N VAL A 191 -13.22 11.74 -23.38
CA VAL A 191 -11.85 11.91 -22.86
C VAL A 191 -11.59 13.41 -22.77
N ILE A 192 -11.60 13.92 -21.55
CA ILE A 192 -11.38 15.32 -21.23
C ILE A 192 -9.92 15.49 -20.86
N GLU A 193 -9.18 16.21 -21.70
CA GLU A 193 -7.75 16.45 -21.51
C GLU A 193 -7.49 17.89 -21.07
N TYR A 194 -6.92 18.02 -19.88
CA TYR A 194 -6.51 19.28 -19.28
C TYR A 194 -5.05 19.59 -19.61
N HIS A 195 -4.82 20.83 -20.02
CA HIS A 195 -3.53 21.46 -20.31
C HIS A 195 -3.40 22.77 -19.53
N GLY A 196 -2.21 23.37 -19.54
CA GLY A 196 -1.92 24.60 -18.79
C GLY A 196 -1.33 24.31 -17.42
N ILE A 197 -1.51 25.24 -16.46
CA ILE A 197 -0.85 25.17 -15.14
C ILE A 197 -1.88 24.95 -14.03
N SER A 198 -2.85 25.87 -13.88
CA SER A 198 -3.78 25.85 -12.76
C SER A 198 -5.19 26.30 -13.13
N TYR A 199 -6.20 25.66 -12.53
CA TYR A 199 -7.63 25.93 -12.71
C TYR A 199 -8.29 26.23 -11.37
N PRO A 200 -8.59 27.52 -11.08
CA PRO A 200 -9.31 27.88 -9.88
C PRO A 200 -10.70 27.25 -9.84
N ARG A 201 -11.05 26.66 -8.69
CA ARG A 201 -12.33 26.00 -8.44
C ARG A 201 -12.93 26.47 -7.12
N GLY A 202 -14.23 26.75 -7.18
CA GLY A 202 -15.08 26.78 -5.99
C GLY A 202 -15.75 25.42 -5.77
N TYR A 203 -16.74 25.40 -4.88
CA TYR A 203 -17.58 24.22 -4.63
C TYR A 203 -18.05 23.58 -5.94
N THR A 204 -17.72 22.29 -6.13
CA THR A 204 -18.01 21.55 -7.35
C THR A 204 -18.70 20.23 -7.00
N VAL A 205 -19.81 19.93 -7.68
CA VAL A 205 -20.38 18.58 -7.75
C VAL A 205 -20.41 18.17 -9.21
N LEU A 206 -19.63 17.14 -9.54
CA LEU A 206 -19.54 16.58 -10.87
C LEU A 206 -20.37 15.30 -10.94
N ALA A 207 -21.46 15.36 -11.69
CA ALA A 207 -22.38 14.24 -11.88
C ALA A 207 -22.36 13.74 -13.33
N LEU A 208 -21.47 12.80 -13.62
CA LEU A 208 -21.27 12.21 -14.95
C LEU A 208 -21.71 10.76 -14.98
N THR A 209 -22.09 10.27 -16.16
CA THR A 209 -22.52 8.88 -16.36
C THR A 209 -21.81 8.33 -17.58
N GLY A 210 -20.79 7.52 -17.36
CA GLY A 210 -20.17 6.66 -18.37
C GLY A 210 -20.81 5.27 -18.39
N THR A 211 -20.20 4.34 -19.11
CA THR A 211 -20.52 2.90 -19.04
C THR A 211 -19.22 2.09 -18.96
N VAL A 212 -19.31 0.79 -18.66
CA VAL A 212 -18.13 -0.10 -18.68
C VAL A 212 -17.45 -0.15 -20.05
N GLU A 213 -18.22 -0.10 -21.15
CA GLU A 213 -17.67 -0.08 -22.51
C GLU A 213 -17.18 1.30 -22.95
N ARG A 214 -17.72 2.37 -22.35
CA ARG A 214 -17.42 3.76 -22.70
C ARG A 214 -17.25 4.62 -21.44
N PRO A 215 -16.23 4.34 -20.61
CA PRO A 215 -15.96 5.13 -19.42
C PRO A 215 -15.53 6.54 -19.80
N ILE A 216 -15.78 7.48 -18.89
CA ILE A 216 -15.33 8.87 -19.08
C ILE A 216 -13.97 9.03 -18.41
N PHE A 217 -13.01 9.58 -19.13
CA PHE A 217 -11.69 9.95 -18.60
C PHE A 217 -11.60 11.46 -18.43
N ILE A 218 -11.17 11.88 -17.26
CA ILE A 218 -10.78 13.26 -16.95
C ILE A 218 -9.31 13.22 -16.59
N ARG A 219 -8.46 13.74 -17.47
CA ARG A 219 -7.02 13.55 -17.36
C ARG A 219 -6.22 14.81 -17.57
N GLY A 220 -5.07 14.91 -16.91
CA GLY A 220 -3.99 15.76 -17.39
C GLY A 220 -3.30 15.13 -18.60
N ALA A 221 -2.54 15.93 -19.34
CA ALA A 221 -1.84 15.48 -20.54
C ALA A 221 -0.94 14.25 -20.27
N SER A 222 -0.17 14.28 -19.17
CA SER A 222 0.73 13.20 -18.75
C SER A 222 1.01 13.26 -17.24
N ALA A 223 1.66 12.22 -16.69
CA ALA A 223 2.08 12.19 -15.30
C ALA A 223 3.12 13.28 -14.95
N ASP A 224 3.89 13.76 -15.93
CA ASP A 224 4.91 14.80 -15.73
C ASP A 224 4.35 16.22 -15.92
N GLN A 225 3.11 16.33 -16.41
CA GLN A 225 2.43 17.59 -16.72
C GLN A 225 1.07 17.64 -16.02
N ARG A 226 1.04 17.29 -14.73
CA ARG A 226 -0.19 17.37 -13.94
C ARG A 226 -0.66 18.82 -13.84
N VAL A 227 -1.92 19.02 -14.15
CA VAL A 227 -2.60 20.31 -13.99
C VAL A 227 -3.18 20.42 -12.58
N THR A 228 -3.00 21.58 -11.96
CA THR A 228 -3.48 21.84 -10.58
C THR A 228 -4.91 22.40 -10.59
N PHE A 229 -5.84 21.72 -9.92
CA PHE A 229 -7.09 22.33 -9.47
C PHE A 229 -6.82 23.07 -8.16
N SER A 230 -6.89 24.40 -8.20
CA SER A 230 -6.59 25.28 -7.07
C SER A 230 -7.85 25.80 -6.37
N GLY A 231 -7.78 25.99 -5.06
CA GLY A 231 -8.90 26.49 -4.25
C GLY A 231 -9.09 25.71 -2.95
N ASN A 232 -9.98 26.21 -2.09
CA ASN A 232 -10.18 25.68 -0.73
C ASN A 232 -11.52 24.96 -0.55
N SER A 233 -12.31 24.80 -1.62
CA SER A 233 -13.62 24.14 -1.57
C SER A 233 -13.50 22.68 -2.01
N PRO A 234 -14.19 21.74 -1.36
CA PRO A 234 -14.17 20.34 -1.77
C PRO A 234 -14.66 20.11 -3.21
N PHE A 235 -14.07 19.11 -3.86
CA PHE A 235 -14.49 18.60 -5.16
C PHE A 235 -15.27 17.30 -4.95
N TYR A 236 -16.53 17.26 -5.37
CA TYR A 236 -17.38 16.07 -5.27
C TYR A 236 -17.56 15.37 -6.60
N MET A 237 -17.39 14.05 -6.60
CA MET A 237 -17.75 13.16 -7.71
C MET A 237 -19.00 12.36 -7.34
N ASN A 238 -20.14 12.73 -7.93
CA ASN A 238 -21.36 11.94 -7.90
C ASN A 238 -21.58 11.26 -9.25
N SER A 239 -20.61 10.42 -9.62
CA SER A 239 -20.43 9.93 -10.99
C SER A 239 -20.40 8.42 -11.08
N GLU A 240 -20.60 7.91 -12.29
CA GLU A 240 -20.65 6.49 -12.61
C GLU A 240 -19.70 6.19 -13.78
N TYR A 241 -18.81 5.19 -13.66
CA TYR A 241 -17.82 4.81 -14.69
C TYR A 241 -16.94 5.98 -15.14
N VAL A 242 -16.29 6.64 -14.16
CA VAL A 242 -15.41 7.79 -14.39
C VAL A 242 -14.03 7.55 -13.82
N ILE A 243 -13.00 7.95 -14.57
CA ILE A 243 -11.60 7.90 -14.15
C ILE A 243 -11.02 9.31 -14.16
N MET A 244 -10.47 9.71 -13.02
CA MET A 244 -9.61 10.90 -12.90
C MET A 244 -8.15 10.46 -12.82
N GLU A 245 -7.29 11.00 -13.69
CA GLU A 245 -5.87 10.64 -13.71
C GLU A 245 -4.92 11.76 -14.10
N ASN A 246 -3.68 11.69 -13.62
CA ASN A 246 -2.63 12.67 -13.97
C ASN A 246 -3.00 14.12 -13.63
N LEU A 247 -3.65 14.34 -12.49
CA LEU A 247 -4.10 15.66 -12.03
C LEU A 247 -3.56 15.96 -10.64
N GLU A 248 -3.51 17.24 -10.30
CA GLU A 248 -3.17 17.73 -8.97
C GLU A 248 -4.34 18.48 -8.34
N PHE A 249 -4.56 18.29 -7.04
CA PHE A 249 -5.65 18.91 -6.30
C PHE A 249 -5.12 19.55 -5.02
N GLU A 250 -5.30 20.87 -4.88
CA GLU A 250 -5.04 21.63 -3.64
C GLU A 250 -6.19 21.55 -2.63
N MET A 251 -7.27 20.86 -2.99
CA MET A 251 -8.48 20.65 -2.19
C MET A 251 -8.75 19.16 -1.97
N SER A 252 -9.72 18.84 -1.11
CA SER A 252 -10.21 17.47 -0.97
C SER A 252 -11.03 17.03 -2.19
N LEU A 253 -10.87 15.76 -2.56
CA LEU A 253 -11.65 15.10 -3.61
C LEU A 253 -12.44 13.94 -2.99
N THR A 254 -13.77 14.04 -3.03
CA THR A 254 -14.66 13.06 -2.40
C THR A 254 -15.56 12.41 -3.45
N VAL A 255 -15.56 11.09 -3.52
CA VAL A 255 -16.60 10.33 -4.20
C VAL A 255 -17.81 10.23 -3.28
N ARG A 256 -18.93 10.77 -3.74
CA ARG A 256 -20.10 11.00 -2.89
C ARG A 256 -21.38 10.57 -3.60
N SER A 257 -22.07 9.61 -3.01
CA SER A 257 -23.46 9.30 -3.34
C SER A 257 -24.42 10.33 -2.75
N TYR A 258 -25.53 10.56 -3.44
CA TYR A 258 -26.63 11.41 -3.00
C TYR A 258 -27.95 10.65 -3.20
N ASN A 259 -29.03 11.05 -2.51
CA ASN A 259 -30.36 10.45 -2.67
C ASN A 259 -30.88 10.42 -4.12
N THR A 260 -30.39 11.32 -4.98
CA THR A 260 -30.81 11.42 -6.38
C THR A 260 -30.03 10.54 -7.33
N LYS A 261 -28.83 10.09 -6.94
CA LYS A 261 -27.91 9.34 -7.81
C LYS A 261 -26.81 8.69 -6.98
N GLN A 262 -26.61 7.39 -7.20
CA GLN A 262 -25.52 6.62 -6.63
C GLN A 262 -24.20 6.95 -7.35
N ALA A 263 -23.11 7.11 -6.61
CA ALA A 263 -21.77 7.12 -7.18
C ALA A 263 -21.22 5.68 -7.18
N HIS A 264 -20.82 5.17 -8.35
CA HIS A 264 -20.18 3.87 -8.41
C HIS A 264 -19.18 3.70 -9.56
N HIS A 265 -18.23 2.77 -9.43
CA HIS A 265 -17.23 2.52 -10.47
C HIS A 265 -16.47 3.81 -10.82
N VAL A 266 -15.83 4.40 -9.80
CA VAL A 266 -15.07 5.64 -9.96
C VAL A 266 -13.64 5.41 -9.50
N ALA A 267 -12.68 5.86 -10.31
CA ALA A 267 -11.28 5.79 -9.96
C ALA A 267 -10.64 7.17 -9.90
N VAL A 268 -9.83 7.40 -8.87
CA VAL A 268 -8.85 8.48 -8.83
C VAL A 268 -7.49 7.82 -8.80
N ARG A 269 -6.68 8.05 -9.82
CA ARG A 269 -5.40 7.36 -9.96
C ARG A 269 -4.27 8.21 -10.49
N ASN A 270 -3.06 7.93 -10.06
CA ASN A 270 -1.86 8.67 -10.47
C ASN A 270 -1.99 10.20 -10.29
N CYS A 271 -2.75 10.65 -9.29
CA CYS A 271 -2.95 12.05 -8.96
C CYS A 271 -2.06 12.48 -7.79
N ASN A 272 -1.84 13.79 -7.67
CA ASN A 272 -1.34 14.43 -6.46
C ASN A 272 -2.55 15.04 -5.73
N THR A 273 -2.77 14.70 -4.47
CA THR A 273 -4.02 15.08 -3.77
C THR A 273 -3.75 15.53 -2.35
N LYS A 274 -4.56 16.46 -1.83
CA LYS A 274 -4.57 16.79 -0.40
C LYS A 274 -5.31 15.77 0.45
N ALA A 275 -6.49 15.33 0.00
CA ALA A 275 -7.29 14.35 0.70
C ALA A 275 -8.22 13.63 -0.29
N LEU A 276 -8.47 12.34 -0.05
CA LEU A 276 -9.43 11.53 -0.78
C LEU A 276 -10.51 10.99 0.17
N SER A 277 -11.70 10.72 -0.33
CA SER A 277 -12.71 10.04 0.48
C SER A 277 -13.82 9.40 -0.35
N ALA A 278 -14.43 8.36 0.21
CA ALA A 278 -15.66 7.76 -0.30
C ALA A 278 -16.71 7.72 0.82
N LEU A 279 -17.90 8.27 0.54
CA LEU A 279 -18.99 8.37 1.52
C LEU A 279 -20.35 8.61 0.86
N SER A 280 -21.44 8.56 1.62
CA SER A 280 -22.74 9.04 1.17
C SER A 280 -23.16 10.35 1.85
N TRP A 281 -23.93 11.17 1.15
CA TRP A 281 -24.61 12.33 1.72
C TRP A 281 -25.96 11.92 2.31
N GLU A 282 -26.17 12.16 3.61
CA GLU A 282 -27.36 11.70 4.37
C GLU A 282 -27.50 10.16 4.36
N ASP A 283 -28.61 9.59 4.85
CA ASP A 283 -28.91 8.14 4.76
C ASP A 283 -29.15 7.67 3.29
N GLY A 284 -28.44 8.25 2.33
CA GLY A 284 -28.55 7.96 0.91
C GLY A 284 -27.84 6.67 0.49
N GLU A 285 -27.91 6.37 -0.81
CA GLU A 285 -27.32 5.16 -1.39
C GLU A 285 -25.82 5.05 -1.11
N SER A 286 -25.29 3.82 -1.09
CA SER A 286 -23.87 3.59 -0.84
C SER A 286 -23.00 4.14 -1.97
N SER A 287 -21.85 4.74 -1.66
CA SER A 287 -20.76 4.87 -2.65
C SER A 287 -20.14 3.49 -2.87
N GLU A 288 -20.08 3.01 -4.11
CA GLU A 288 -19.68 1.63 -4.39
C GLU A 288 -18.61 1.49 -5.48
N ASP A 289 -17.72 0.50 -5.38
CA ASP A 289 -16.72 0.20 -6.41
C ASP A 289 -15.80 1.40 -6.70
N ILE A 290 -15.19 1.92 -5.63
CA ILE A 290 -14.32 3.10 -5.70
C ILE A 290 -12.86 2.68 -5.59
N VAL A 291 -12.01 3.20 -6.48
CA VAL A 291 -10.58 2.89 -6.52
C VAL A 291 -9.74 4.14 -6.35
N PHE A 292 -8.96 4.18 -5.28
CA PHE A 292 -7.86 5.11 -5.07
C PHE A 292 -6.55 4.36 -5.31
N TYR A 293 -5.90 4.64 -6.45
CA TYR A 293 -4.76 3.85 -6.94
C TYR A 293 -3.56 4.71 -7.34
N CYS A 294 -2.33 4.36 -6.94
CA CYS A 294 -1.09 5.05 -7.33
C CYS A 294 -1.06 6.57 -7.12
N ASN A 295 -1.85 7.09 -6.18
CA ASN A 295 -1.86 8.51 -5.83
C ASN A 295 -0.72 8.86 -4.87
N TYR A 296 -0.28 10.12 -4.94
CA TYR A 296 0.52 10.75 -3.91
C TYR A 296 -0.40 11.68 -3.12
N ASN A 297 -0.75 11.27 -1.91
CA ASN A 297 -1.61 12.01 -1.00
C ASN A 297 -0.75 12.69 0.07
N ASN A 298 -0.71 14.02 0.02
CA ASN A 298 0.02 14.84 0.98
C ASN A 298 -0.86 16.01 1.40
N SER A 299 -1.51 15.89 2.55
CA SER A 299 -2.39 16.95 3.05
C SER A 299 -1.62 18.21 3.44
N ASN A 300 -0.33 18.10 3.77
CA ASN A 300 0.52 19.16 4.31
C ASN A 300 -0.16 19.85 5.51
N ALA A 301 -0.79 19.05 6.38
CA ALA A 301 -1.55 19.55 7.51
C ALA A 301 -0.64 20.01 8.68
N PHE A 302 0.58 19.47 8.75
CA PHE A 302 1.57 19.78 9.79
C PHE A 302 3.01 19.51 9.31
N ASP A 303 3.97 20.14 9.98
CA ASP A 303 5.42 19.93 9.87
C ASP A 303 5.93 19.35 11.22
N PRO A 304 6.70 18.25 11.28
CA PRO A 304 7.11 17.63 12.54
C PRO A 304 8.12 18.53 13.26
N ALA A 305 8.82 19.42 12.52
CA ALA A 305 9.77 20.37 13.08
C ALA A 305 9.07 21.43 13.95
N ASP A 306 7.77 21.65 13.75
CA ASP A 306 6.96 22.57 14.57
C ASP A 306 6.56 21.94 15.92
N GLY A 307 6.79 20.64 16.12
CA GLY A 307 6.46 19.89 17.32
C GLY A 307 5.00 19.44 17.40
N ILE A 308 4.51 19.21 18.62
CA ILE A 308 3.14 18.72 18.85
C ILE A 308 2.12 19.80 18.43
N PHE A 309 1.13 19.41 17.64
CA PHE A 309 0.07 20.29 17.15
C PHE A 309 -1.31 19.88 17.65
N SER A 310 -2.28 20.80 17.57
CA SER A 310 -3.67 20.49 17.89
C SER A 310 -4.25 19.58 16.82
N GLU A 311 -4.74 18.42 17.22
CA GLU A 311 -5.43 17.48 16.35
C GLU A 311 -6.50 18.17 15.49
N ALA A 312 -6.53 17.81 14.22
CA ALA A 312 -7.44 18.37 13.22
C ALA A 312 -8.35 17.32 12.55
N ASP A 313 -8.34 16.06 13.02
CA ASP A 313 -9.15 14.94 12.52
C ASP A 313 -9.10 14.77 10.98
N SER A 314 -8.04 15.27 10.34
CA SER A 314 -7.97 15.37 8.89
C SER A 314 -7.30 14.15 8.30
N MET A 315 -8.09 13.30 7.65
CA MET A 315 -7.61 12.05 7.07
C MET A 315 -6.98 12.27 5.70
N GLY A 316 -5.93 11.49 5.38
CA GLY A 316 -5.38 11.42 4.02
C GLY A 316 -6.38 10.79 3.05
N ILE A 317 -6.88 9.60 3.39
CA ILE A 317 -7.96 8.90 2.70
C ILE A 317 -9.03 8.45 3.70
N GLY A 318 -10.21 9.06 3.66
CA GLY A 318 -11.30 8.77 4.60
C GLY A 318 -12.43 7.93 4.01
N ILE A 319 -12.80 6.83 4.69
CA ILE A 319 -13.99 6.02 4.37
C ILE A 319 -15.04 6.22 5.45
N ASN A 320 -16.22 6.70 5.06
CA ASN A 320 -17.32 6.94 6.01
C ASN A 320 -18.54 6.07 5.69
N GLY A 321 -19.59 6.20 6.51
CA GLY A 321 -20.83 5.42 6.40
C GLY A 321 -21.43 5.41 4.98
N ASN A 322 -22.14 4.33 4.69
CA ASN A 322 -22.71 3.99 3.38
C ASN A 322 -21.64 3.97 2.27
N SER A 323 -20.61 3.13 2.48
CA SER A 323 -19.54 2.87 1.51
C SER A 323 -19.29 1.36 1.38
N ASN A 324 -19.09 0.87 0.17
CA ASN A 324 -19.00 -0.57 -0.08
C ASN A 324 -18.03 -0.87 -1.23
N ARG A 325 -17.13 -1.84 -1.07
CA ARG A 325 -16.15 -2.22 -2.11
C ARG A 325 -15.26 -1.03 -2.48
N ILE A 326 -14.38 -0.66 -1.56
CA ILE A 326 -13.45 0.47 -1.71
C ILE A 326 -12.01 -0.06 -1.71
N TRP A 327 -11.25 0.27 -2.75
CA TRP A 327 -9.85 -0.08 -2.87
C TRP A 327 -8.97 1.14 -2.65
N ILE A 328 -8.06 1.04 -1.68
CA ILE A 328 -7.00 1.99 -1.42
C ILE A 328 -5.71 1.22 -1.68
N ILE A 329 -5.18 1.32 -2.90
CA ILE A 329 -4.12 0.43 -3.35
C ILE A 329 -2.92 1.18 -3.95
N ASP A 330 -1.72 0.76 -3.61
CA ASP A 330 -0.47 1.26 -4.19
C ASP A 330 -0.29 2.80 -4.07
N ASN A 331 -0.86 3.43 -3.04
CA ASN A 331 -0.74 4.89 -2.81
C ASN A 331 0.42 5.21 -1.86
N ILE A 332 0.91 6.46 -1.95
CA ILE A 332 1.76 7.06 -0.94
C ILE A 332 0.92 8.08 -0.17
N ILE A 333 0.87 7.98 1.15
CA ILE A 333 0.05 8.84 2.02
C ILE A 333 0.92 9.40 3.14
N THR A 334 0.96 10.71 3.26
CA THR A 334 1.78 11.39 4.27
C THR A 334 1.16 12.73 4.67
N ARG A 335 1.59 13.29 5.80
CA ARG A 335 1.24 14.65 6.24
C ARG A 335 -0.27 14.88 6.45
N ALA A 336 -1.05 13.83 6.65
CA ALA A 336 -2.42 13.95 7.13
C ALA A 336 -2.39 14.47 8.57
N GLY A 337 -3.30 15.38 8.96
CA GLY A 337 -3.32 15.91 10.33
C GLY A 337 -3.96 14.94 11.34
N GLY A 338 -4.71 13.96 10.84
CA GLY A 338 -5.22 12.79 11.54
C GLY A 338 -4.58 11.51 10.97
N ASP A 339 -5.43 10.52 10.66
CA ASP A 339 -5.00 9.24 10.08
C ASP A 339 -4.56 9.34 8.62
N ALA A 340 -3.61 8.49 8.19
CA ALA A 340 -3.37 8.29 6.76
C ALA A 340 -4.62 7.68 6.09
N VAL A 341 -5.19 6.64 6.70
CA VAL A 341 -6.47 6.03 6.31
C VAL A 341 -7.38 5.91 7.53
N GLY A 342 -8.47 6.67 7.54
CA GLY A 342 -9.44 6.65 8.64
C GLY A 342 -10.78 6.01 8.24
N ASN A 343 -11.30 5.09 9.05
CA ASN A 343 -12.49 4.32 8.72
C ASN A 343 -13.61 4.44 9.75
N GLY A 344 -14.78 4.89 9.26
CA GLY A 344 -16.10 4.46 9.76
C GLY A 344 -16.53 4.96 11.14
N HIS A 345 -16.08 6.13 11.58
CA HIS A 345 -16.63 6.76 12.77
C HIS A 345 -18.15 6.96 12.61
N ALA A 346 -18.95 6.46 13.57
CA ALA A 346 -20.42 6.46 13.51
C ALA A 346 -21.01 5.78 12.26
N ALA A 347 -20.27 4.86 11.61
CA ALA A 347 -20.74 4.20 10.39
C ALA A 347 -21.74 3.06 10.65
N ASN A 348 -21.87 2.53 11.87
CA ASN A 348 -22.86 1.49 12.18
C ASN A 348 -22.87 0.28 11.20
N TYR A 349 -21.68 -0.19 10.77
CA TYR A 349 -21.48 -1.25 9.76
C TYR A 349 -22.00 -0.95 8.34
N THR A 350 -22.38 0.29 8.05
CA THR A 350 -22.77 0.69 6.69
C THR A 350 -21.56 0.88 5.76
N ALA A 351 -20.37 1.07 6.34
CA ALA A 351 -19.09 0.98 5.65
C ALA A 351 -18.55 -0.45 5.72
N LYS A 352 -18.39 -1.10 4.55
CA LYS A 352 -18.03 -2.53 4.45
C LYS A 352 -17.22 -2.87 3.20
N ASN A 353 -16.48 -3.99 3.22
CA ASN A 353 -15.65 -4.45 2.11
C ASN A 353 -14.65 -3.38 1.62
N TYR A 354 -13.65 -3.09 2.44
CA TYR A 354 -12.62 -2.09 2.13
C TYR A 354 -11.25 -2.76 2.19
N TYR A 355 -10.45 -2.45 1.18
CA TYR A 355 -9.24 -3.16 0.82
C TYR A 355 -8.08 -2.17 0.75
N VAL A 356 -7.14 -2.28 1.69
CA VAL A 356 -5.98 -1.37 1.83
C VAL A 356 -4.74 -2.16 1.48
N GLY A 357 -4.21 -2.00 0.27
CA GLY A 357 -3.17 -2.87 -0.29
C GLY A 357 -1.91 -2.15 -0.76
N ARG A 358 -0.72 -2.54 -0.33
CA ARG A 358 0.57 -2.00 -0.83
C ARG A 358 0.70 -0.48 -0.80
N ASN A 359 0.07 0.17 0.17
CA ASN A 359 0.28 1.60 0.38
C ASN A 359 1.54 1.82 1.23
N ILE A 360 2.15 2.99 1.04
CA ILE A 360 3.26 3.48 1.87
C ILE A 360 2.73 4.67 2.66
N MET A 361 2.62 4.51 3.98
CA MET A 361 1.98 5.45 4.90
C MET A 361 3.00 5.92 5.93
N TYR A 362 3.27 7.22 6.00
CA TYR A 362 4.28 7.74 6.91
C TYR A 362 4.08 9.19 7.32
N THR A 363 4.55 9.55 8.51
CA THR A 363 4.53 10.93 9.01
C THR A 363 3.13 11.55 8.94
N CYS A 364 2.14 10.87 9.52
CA CYS A 364 0.79 11.41 9.72
C CYS A 364 0.58 11.76 11.20
N GLY A 365 -0.32 12.70 11.46
CA GLY A 365 -0.55 13.26 12.79
C GLY A 365 -0.96 12.23 13.83
N GLU A 366 -1.68 11.19 13.39
CA GLU A 366 -2.23 10.17 14.26
C GLU A 366 -1.77 8.77 13.95
N ASN A 367 -2.54 8.01 13.17
CA ASN A 367 -2.26 6.62 12.84
C ASN A 367 -2.06 6.46 11.32
N ALA A 368 -1.43 5.35 10.91
CA ALA A 368 -1.49 4.91 9.52
C ALA A 368 -2.91 4.49 9.18
N ILE A 369 -3.50 3.65 10.02
CA ILE A 369 -4.84 3.11 9.81
C ILE A 369 -5.61 3.13 11.12
N ASP A 370 -6.79 3.72 11.09
CA ASP A 370 -7.76 3.66 12.18
C ASP A 370 -9.06 2.98 11.71
N ILE A 371 -9.46 1.91 12.40
CA ILE A 371 -10.59 1.04 12.07
C ILE A 371 -11.62 1.09 13.20
N LYS A 372 -12.76 1.73 12.91
CA LYS A 372 -13.91 1.85 13.81
C LYS A 372 -15.09 1.01 13.30
N GLU A 373 -16.24 1.62 13.01
CA GLU A 373 -17.55 0.95 12.92
C GLU A 373 -17.86 0.20 11.62
N VAL A 374 -16.99 -0.73 11.26
CA VAL A 374 -16.91 -1.29 9.92
C VAL A 374 -16.88 -2.82 9.90
N ASP A 375 -17.27 -3.41 8.76
CA ASP A 375 -17.35 -4.87 8.54
C ASP A 375 -16.55 -5.28 7.30
N LYS A 376 -15.71 -6.32 7.42
CA LYS A 376 -14.84 -6.84 6.35
C LYS A 376 -13.78 -5.84 5.87
N VAL A 377 -12.73 -5.71 6.67
CA VAL A 377 -11.48 -5.03 6.30
C VAL A 377 -10.49 -6.05 5.79
N ILE A 378 -9.75 -5.72 4.74
CA ILE A 378 -8.47 -6.39 4.45
C ILE A 378 -7.39 -5.31 4.31
N VAL A 379 -6.38 -5.35 5.18
CA VAL A 379 -5.17 -4.53 5.15
C VAL A 379 -4.00 -5.44 4.80
N SER A 380 -3.43 -5.29 3.61
CA SER A 380 -2.45 -6.24 3.08
C SER A 380 -1.21 -5.58 2.48
N GLU A 381 -0.02 -6.07 2.83
CA GLU A 381 1.26 -5.70 2.19
C GLU A 381 1.60 -4.19 2.25
N ASN A 382 1.06 -3.45 3.23
CA ASN A 382 1.38 -2.02 3.38
C ASN A 382 2.66 -1.83 4.18
N VAL A 383 3.32 -0.70 3.96
CA VAL A 383 4.45 -0.22 4.77
C VAL A 383 4.00 1.00 5.58
N MET A 384 4.16 0.96 6.90
CA MET A 384 3.72 1.99 7.84
C MET A 384 4.89 2.40 8.75
N PHE A 385 5.31 3.66 8.70
CA PHE A 385 6.44 4.11 9.51
C PHE A 385 6.38 5.56 9.96
N ASP A 386 7.22 5.91 10.93
CA ASP A 386 7.35 7.27 11.48
C ASP A 386 6.03 7.76 12.10
N TYR A 387 5.63 7.16 13.22
CA TYR A 387 4.44 7.50 14.00
C TYR A 387 4.82 7.90 15.42
N ASN A 388 4.98 9.20 15.65
CA ASN A 388 5.57 9.73 16.89
C ASN A 388 4.59 10.45 17.84
N GLY A 389 3.28 10.43 17.54
CA GLY A 389 2.26 11.09 18.39
C GLY A 389 2.31 12.62 18.30
N TRP A 390 2.38 13.16 17.07
CA TRP A 390 2.50 14.60 16.86
C TRP A 390 1.20 15.36 17.12
N SER A 391 0.03 14.73 16.99
CA SER A 391 -1.23 15.37 17.36
C SER A 391 -1.48 15.25 18.87
N SER A 392 -2.28 16.18 19.42
CA SER A 392 -2.79 16.06 20.79
C SER A 392 -3.69 14.85 21.06
N GLY A 393 -4.18 14.18 20.00
CA GLY A 393 -5.10 13.04 20.05
C GLY A 393 -4.43 11.67 19.90
N SER A 394 -3.18 11.62 19.44
CA SER A 394 -2.45 10.39 19.18
C SER A 394 -1.38 10.09 20.21
N ASP A 395 -1.21 8.80 20.47
CA ASP A 395 -0.12 8.27 21.28
C ASP A 395 1.11 7.87 20.44
N GLY A 396 1.03 7.92 19.10
CA GLY A 396 2.09 7.48 18.20
C GLY A 396 2.00 6.00 17.83
N SER A 397 0.79 5.54 17.50
CA SER A 397 0.56 4.17 17.04
C SER A 397 0.38 4.10 15.53
N ALA A 398 0.84 3.01 14.89
CA ALA A 398 0.64 2.86 13.45
C ALA A 398 -0.79 2.40 13.12
N MET A 399 -1.31 1.37 13.79
CA MET A 399 -2.64 0.86 13.48
C MET A 399 -3.51 0.69 14.71
N VAL A 400 -4.73 1.21 14.65
CA VAL A 400 -5.70 1.18 15.75
C VAL A 400 -7.02 0.57 15.28
N MET A 401 -7.55 -0.35 16.09
CA MET A 401 -8.88 -0.93 15.94
C MET A 401 -9.65 -0.68 17.23
N HIS A 402 -10.68 0.16 17.21
CA HIS A 402 -11.41 0.53 18.43
C HIS A 402 -12.81 1.07 18.17
N TYR A 403 -13.77 0.81 19.07
CA TYR A 403 -14.94 1.66 19.38
C TYR A 403 -15.90 1.05 20.43
N GLY A 404 -16.81 1.89 20.96
CA GLY A 404 -17.48 1.78 22.27
C GLY A 404 -18.56 0.69 22.48
N PRO A 405 -19.47 0.83 23.48
CA PRO A 405 -20.10 -0.30 24.17
C PRO A 405 -20.96 -1.19 23.29
N THR A 406 -21.40 -0.72 22.12
CA THR A 406 -22.41 -1.39 21.31
C THR A 406 -21.88 -1.98 20.02
N LEU A 407 -20.70 -1.59 19.57
CA LEU A 407 -20.22 -1.95 18.26
C LEU A 407 -18.68 -2.06 18.29
N SER A 408 -18.07 -3.02 17.60
CA SER A 408 -16.61 -3.15 17.46
C SER A 408 -16.19 -3.70 16.09
N PRO A 409 -14.94 -3.55 15.61
CA PRO A 409 -14.63 -3.86 14.22
C PRO A 409 -14.76 -5.36 14.03
N LYS A 410 -15.31 -5.83 12.91
CA LYS A 410 -15.51 -7.26 12.70
C LYS A 410 -15.08 -7.72 11.33
N ASN A 411 -14.58 -8.95 11.27
CA ASN A 411 -14.00 -9.55 10.07
C ASN A 411 -12.81 -8.74 9.55
N VAL A 412 -11.88 -8.38 10.43
CA VAL A 412 -10.70 -7.57 10.10
C VAL A 412 -9.52 -8.49 9.81
N TRP A 413 -8.90 -8.35 8.64
CA TRP A 413 -7.74 -9.14 8.22
C TRP A 413 -6.53 -8.23 7.97
N ILE A 414 -5.45 -8.46 8.70
CA ILE A 414 -4.20 -7.70 8.64
C ILE A 414 -3.12 -8.67 8.18
N LEU A 415 -2.72 -8.56 6.92
CA LEU A 415 -1.93 -9.55 6.20
C LEU A 415 -0.59 -8.96 5.74
N ASN A 416 0.54 -9.60 6.07
CA ASN A 416 1.83 -9.32 5.43
C ASN A 416 2.27 -7.83 5.43
N ASN A 417 1.85 -7.02 6.40
CA ASN A 417 2.23 -5.61 6.49
C ASN A 417 3.58 -5.46 7.20
N GLU A 418 4.29 -4.37 6.89
CA GLU A 418 5.52 -3.93 7.57
C GLU A 418 5.22 -2.66 8.38
N ILE A 419 5.52 -2.70 9.69
CA ILE A 419 5.22 -1.61 10.64
C ILE A 419 6.46 -1.33 11.47
N PHE A 420 6.94 -0.07 11.46
CA PHE A 420 8.13 0.30 12.21
C PHE A 420 8.20 1.78 12.60
N GLU A 421 9.21 2.18 13.39
CA GLU A 421 9.43 3.57 13.82
C GLU A 421 8.18 4.19 14.48
N CYS A 422 7.62 3.51 15.49
CA CYS A 422 6.46 3.97 16.28
C CYS A 422 6.81 4.19 17.75
N THR A 423 6.30 5.26 18.38
CA THR A 423 6.62 5.61 19.78
C THR A 423 5.65 5.07 20.83
N SER A 424 4.43 4.69 20.46
CA SER A 424 3.52 3.95 21.34
C SER A 424 3.43 2.50 20.93
N THR A 425 2.77 2.22 19.81
CA THR A 425 2.41 0.83 19.48
C THR A 425 2.40 0.56 17.98
N GLY A 426 2.86 -0.63 17.58
CA GLY A 426 2.68 -1.10 16.21
C GLY A 426 1.19 -1.32 15.89
N ILE A 427 0.57 -2.30 16.57
CA ILE A 427 -0.85 -2.65 16.38
C ILE A 427 -1.64 -2.61 17.70
N GLN A 428 -2.73 -1.85 17.72
CA GLN A 428 -3.67 -1.77 18.85
C GLN A 428 -5.00 -2.39 18.50
N VAL A 429 -5.47 -3.34 19.32
CA VAL A 429 -6.79 -3.98 19.17
C VAL A 429 -7.65 -3.81 20.41
N GLY A 430 -8.81 -3.18 20.20
CA GLY A 430 -9.77 -2.88 21.25
C GLY A 430 -11.23 -3.01 20.84
N GLY A 431 -12.06 -2.25 21.55
CA GLY A 431 -13.50 -2.22 21.39
C GLY A 431 -14.23 -2.97 22.51
N ASP A 432 -15.55 -2.79 22.60
CA ASP A 432 -16.36 -3.36 23.68
C ASP A 432 -17.14 -4.63 23.28
N GLN A 433 -17.19 -4.97 21.98
CA GLN A 433 -17.87 -6.15 21.43
C GLN A 433 -16.88 -7.17 20.87
N VAL A 434 -17.10 -8.46 21.19
CA VAL A 434 -16.23 -9.56 20.77
C VAL A 434 -16.50 -10.01 19.33
N HIS A 435 -15.56 -9.69 18.46
CA HIS A 435 -15.48 -10.12 17.06
C HIS A 435 -14.08 -10.65 16.74
N ASP A 436 -13.94 -11.21 15.54
CA ASP A 436 -12.68 -11.78 15.09
C ASP A 436 -11.81 -10.74 14.37
N VAL A 437 -10.55 -10.68 14.79
CA VAL A 437 -9.45 -9.91 14.17
C VAL A 437 -8.31 -10.88 13.86
N TYR A 438 -7.87 -10.90 12.61
CA TYR A 438 -6.84 -11.80 12.10
C TYR A 438 -5.58 -11.00 11.75
N ILE A 439 -4.47 -11.28 12.43
CA ILE A 439 -3.18 -10.61 12.26
C ILE A 439 -2.19 -11.70 11.80
N ILE A 440 -1.95 -11.77 10.49
CA ILE A 440 -1.24 -12.89 9.87
C ILE A 440 -0.06 -12.40 9.03
N GLY A 441 1.13 -12.95 9.25
CA GLY A 441 2.27 -12.72 8.34
C GLY A 441 2.95 -11.35 8.47
N ASN A 442 2.61 -10.53 9.46
CA ASN A 442 3.11 -9.16 9.55
C ASN A 442 4.52 -9.10 10.14
N LEU A 443 5.30 -8.13 9.67
CA LEU A 443 6.60 -7.75 10.22
C LEU A 443 6.44 -6.46 11.04
N ILE A 444 6.71 -6.53 12.34
CA ILE A 444 6.66 -5.39 13.26
C ILE A 444 8.04 -5.20 13.88
N HIS A 445 8.69 -4.05 13.64
CA HIS A 445 10.04 -3.84 14.14
C HIS A 445 10.33 -2.39 14.54
N ASP A 446 11.41 -2.18 15.30
CA ASP A 446 11.88 -0.86 15.72
C ASP A 446 10.78 -0.02 16.40
N ILE A 447 10.09 -0.63 17.36
CA ILE A 447 9.00 0.01 18.12
C ILE A 447 9.53 0.43 19.49
N HIS A 448 9.78 1.73 19.65
CA HIS A 448 10.56 2.25 20.77
C HIS A 448 10.11 3.63 21.26
N ASN A 449 10.24 3.83 22.57
CA ASN A 449 10.28 5.17 23.16
C ASN A 449 11.33 5.28 24.27
N ASP A 450 11.61 6.51 24.71
CA ASP A 450 12.61 6.82 25.73
C ASP A 450 12.39 6.11 27.08
N SER A 451 11.16 5.65 27.35
CA SER A 451 10.79 4.97 28.60
C SER A 451 10.80 3.45 28.47
N ASN A 452 11.17 2.91 27.31
CA ASN A 452 11.08 1.49 26.96
C ASN A 452 9.68 0.87 27.17
N THR A 453 8.62 1.66 26.98
CA THR A 453 7.24 1.21 27.22
C THR A 453 6.47 0.90 25.95
N ALA A 454 7.03 1.17 24.77
CA ALA A 454 6.34 0.94 23.50
C ALA A 454 6.03 -0.56 23.30
N LYS A 455 5.00 -0.88 22.51
CA LYS A 455 4.52 -2.26 22.30
C LYS A 455 4.53 -2.61 20.81
N GLY A 456 4.99 -3.80 20.44
CA GLY A 456 4.74 -4.32 19.10
C GLY A 456 3.23 -4.52 18.88
N TYR A 457 2.56 -5.07 19.90
CA TYR A 457 1.11 -5.25 19.91
C TYR A 457 0.53 -5.01 21.29
N ILE A 458 -0.66 -4.41 21.34
CA ILE A 458 -1.48 -4.34 22.55
C ILE A 458 -2.95 -4.68 22.29
N SER A 459 -3.57 -5.37 23.25
CA SER A 459 -5.02 -5.37 23.41
C SER A 459 -5.45 -4.83 24.77
N TRP A 460 -6.45 -3.94 24.76
CA TRP A 460 -7.05 -3.39 25.97
C TRP A 460 -8.47 -3.90 26.24
N SER A 461 -9.19 -4.48 25.26
CA SER A 461 -10.48 -5.15 25.49
C SER A 461 -11.06 -5.90 24.28
N SER A 462 -11.89 -6.91 24.59
CA SER A 462 -13.04 -7.45 23.82
C SER A 462 -12.88 -7.87 22.36
N GLN A 463 -11.76 -8.42 21.88
CA GLN A 463 -11.75 -9.13 20.58
C GLN A 463 -11.25 -10.58 20.72
N MET A 464 -11.61 -11.41 19.74
CA MET A 464 -10.93 -12.67 19.44
C MET A 464 -9.81 -12.35 18.45
N VAL A 465 -8.56 -12.52 18.88
CA VAL A 465 -7.40 -12.15 18.07
C VAL A 465 -6.65 -13.40 17.65
N TYR A 466 -6.47 -13.56 16.34
CA TYR A 466 -5.68 -14.62 15.73
C TYR A 466 -4.37 -14.03 15.22
N MET A 467 -3.32 -14.17 16.03
CA MET A 467 -1.97 -13.69 15.73
C MET A 467 -1.13 -14.85 15.23
N ILE A 468 -1.05 -14.99 13.91
CA ILE A 468 -0.48 -16.18 13.25
C ILE A 468 0.72 -15.77 12.39
N ASN A 469 1.87 -16.44 12.51
CA ASN A 469 2.99 -16.22 11.60
C ASN A 469 3.49 -14.76 11.54
N ASN A 470 3.51 -14.02 12.65
CA ASN A 470 4.08 -12.65 12.66
C ASN A 470 5.52 -12.65 13.16
N THR A 471 6.31 -11.66 12.76
CA THR A 471 7.65 -11.42 13.29
C THR A 471 7.69 -10.09 14.01
N PHE A 472 8.05 -10.10 15.28
CA PHE A 472 8.35 -8.92 16.09
C PHE A 472 9.86 -8.87 16.34
N PHE A 473 10.52 -7.79 15.95
CA PHE A 473 11.97 -7.65 16.10
C PHE A 473 12.39 -6.26 16.59
N ASN A 474 13.30 -6.19 17.56
CA ASN A 474 13.76 -4.91 18.10
C ASN A 474 12.58 -4.05 18.57
N VAL A 475 11.91 -4.52 19.62
CA VAL A 475 10.72 -3.85 20.19
C VAL A 475 10.92 -3.65 21.68
N ASP A 476 10.42 -2.55 22.22
CA ASP A 476 10.48 -2.35 23.66
C ASP A 476 9.81 -3.48 24.42
N ASN A 477 8.63 -3.87 23.95
CA ASN A 477 7.91 -5.04 24.43
C ASN A 477 7.14 -5.66 23.26
N GLY A 478 7.05 -6.99 23.21
CA GLY A 478 6.39 -7.73 22.13
C GLY A 478 4.86 -7.72 22.24
N ILE A 479 4.29 -8.88 22.51
CA ILE A 479 2.84 -9.10 22.50
C ILE A 479 2.24 -8.80 23.87
N ASN A 480 1.42 -7.76 23.99
CA ASN A 480 0.68 -7.46 25.22
C ASN A 480 -0.83 -7.74 25.08
N SER A 481 -1.40 -8.55 25.96
CA SER A 481 -2.85 -8.78 26.05
C SER A 481 -3.29 -9.02 27.49
N SER A 482 -3.26 -7.96 28.29
CA SER A 482 -3.65 -8.01 29.72
C SER A 482 -5.08 -7.53 29.93
N ILE A 483 -6.06 -8.34 29.52
CA ILE A 483 -7.48 -7.97 29.52
C ILE A 483 -8.33 -8.81 30.47
N SER A 484 -9.41 -8.22 31.01
CA SER A 484 -10.31 -8.88 31.97
C SER A 484 -11.58 -9.47 31.34
N ASN A 485 -11.77 -9.29 30.03
CA ASN A 485 -12.96 -9.78 29.32
C ASN A 485 -12.94 -11.32 29.22
N PRO A 486 -13.90 -12.05 29.81
CA PRO A 486 -13.88 -13.51 29.87
C PRO A 486 -14.21 -14.21 28.54
N THR A 487 -14.71 -13.49 27.54
CA THR A 487 -15.04 -14.04 26.21
C THR A 487 -14.01 -13.70 25.16
N ALA A 488 -13.00 -12.87 25.47
CA ALA A 488 -11.91 -12.54 24.58
C ALA A 488 -10.80 -13.61 24.66
N THR A 489 -10.19 -13.92 23.52
CA THR A 489 -9.16 -14.97 23.39
C THR A 489 -8.07 -14.51 22.45
N LEU A 490 -6.81 -14.77 22.80
CA LEU A 490 -5.68 -14.61 21.91
C LEU A 490 -5.19 -15.98 21.44
N PHE A 491 -5.08 -16.17 20.13
CA PHE A 491 -4.41 -17.30 19.50
C PHE A 491 -3.09 -16.81 18.93
N ALA A 492 -1.99 -17.05 19.63
CA ALA A 492 -0.64 -16.72 19.15
C ALA A 492 0.07 -17.99 18.69
N VAL A 493 0.16 -18.18 17.38
CA VAL A 493 0.73 -19.38 16.76
C VAL A 493 1.79 -19.02 15.72
N ASN A 494 2.91 -19.74 15.69
CA ASN A 494 4.00 -19.53 14.72
C ASN A 494 4.59 -18.12 14.72
N ASN A 495 4.54 -17.35 15.80
CA ASN A 495 5.14 -16.00 15.81
C ASN A 495 6.61 -16.05 16.23
N ILE A 496 7.42 -15.15 15.67
CA ILE A 496 8.74 -14.82 16.20
C ILE A 496 8.61 -13.55 17.05
N VAL A 497 9.17 -13.57 18.26
CA VAL A 497 9.44 -12.34 19.02
C VAL A 497 10.91 -12.36 19.42
N SER A 498 11.67 -11.37 18.97
CA SER A 498 13.12 -11.34 19.09
C SER A 498 13.62 -9.96 19.46
N ASN A 499 14.66 -9.90 20.30
CA ASN A 499 15.37 -8.67 20.65
C ASN A 499 14.44 -7.64 21.31
N ILE A 500 14.03 -7.90 22.55
CA ILE A 500 13.29 -6.92 23.34
C ILE A 500 14.24 -5.94 24.06
N SER A 501 13.74 -4.75 24.37
CA SER A 501 14.47 -3.80 25.22
C SER A 501 14.76 -4.36 26.62
N PRO A 502 15.77 -3.84 27.33
CA PRO A 502 16.05 -4.25 28.71
C PRO A 502 14.83 -4.07 29.63
N ASN A 503 14.51 -5.12 30.40
CA ASN A 503 13.31 -5.24 31.25
C ASN A 503 11.97 -5.29 30.50
N GLY A 504 11.97 -5.34 29.18
CA GLY A 504 10.78 -5.63 28.40
C GLY A 504 10.34 -7.09 28.54
N TYR A 505 9.29 -7.45 27.81
CA TYR A 505 8.81 -8.82 27.69
C TYR A 505 8.57 -9.18 26.24
N HIS A 506 8.78 -10.46 25.91
CA HIS A 506 8.39 -10.99 24.61
C HIS A 506 6.87 -11.10 24.53
N MET A 507 6.26 -11.43 25.67
CA MET A 507 4.84 -11.59 25.80
C MET A 507 4.39 -11.23 27.23
N SER A 508 3.25 -10.55 27.35
CA SER A 508 2.58 -10.28 28.62
C SER A 508 1.08 -10.50 28.49
N ILE A 509 0.57 -11.53 29.17
CA ILE A 509 -0.86 -11.89 29.15
C ILE A 509 -1.43 -11.87 30.56
N GLY A 510 -2.60 -11.26 30.71
CA GLY A 510 -3.27 -11.07 32.00
C GLY A 510 -4.76 -11.41 31.95
N GLY A 511 -5.40 -11.45 33.12
CA GLY A 511 -6.81 -11.81 33.29
C GLY A 511 -7.04 -13.32 33.33
N SER A 512 -7.63 -13.82 34.42
CA SER A 512 -7.72 -15.28 34.67
C SER A 512 -8.45 -16.04 33.57
N ALA A 513 -9.60 -15.54 33.13
CA ALA A 513 -10.38 -16.16 32.04
C ALA A 513 -9.67 -16.04 30.69
N HIS A 514 -9.11 -14.87 30.37
CA HIS A 514 -8.39 -14.63 29.13
C HIS A 514 -7.15 -15.53 29.00
N MET A 515 -6.35 -15.63 30.06
CA MET A 515 -5.23 -16.57 30.16
C MET A 515 -5.69 -18.01 29.95
N SER A 516 -6.80 -18.43 30.59
CA SER A 516 -7.32 -19.80 30.44
C SER A 516 -7.67 -20.10 28.98
N ASN A 517 -8.39 -19.19 28.32
CA ASN A 517 -8.91 -19.39 26.97
C ASN A 517 -7.85 -19.27 25.88
N SER A 518 -6.82 -18.44 26.09
CA SER A 518 -5.82 -18.11 25.07
C SER A 518 -4.88 -19.28 24.73
N VAL A 519 -4.47 -19.37 23.47
CA VAL A 519 -3.65 -20.45 22.91
C VAL A 519 -2.30 -19.89 22.49
N PHE A 520 -1.23 -20.61 22.84
CA PHE A 520 0.14 -20.26 22.50
C PHE A 520 0.85 -21.53 22.06
N GLU A 521 1.22 -21.61 20.78
CA GLU A 521 1.82 -22.82 20.20
C GLU A 521 2.84 -22.44 19.13
N ASN A 522 3.91 -23.23 19.01
CA ASN A 522 4.91 -23.10 17.94
C ASN A 522 5.49 -21.67 17.76
N ASN A 523 5.58 -20.87 18.83
CA ASN A 523 6.21 -19.55 18.75
C ASN A 523 7.72 -19.67 18.98
N LEU A 524 8.50 -18.77 18.41
CA LEU A 524 9.94 -18.70 18.63
C LEU A 524 10.29 -17.40 19.36
N PHE A 525 11.00 -17.54 20.48
CA PHE A 525 11.45 -16.43 21.32
C PHE A 525 12.97 -16.35 21.34
N TYR A 526 13.52 -15.14 21.27
CA TYR A 526 14.96 -14.93 21.36
C TYR A 526 15.36 -13.62 22.01
N GLN A 527 16.31 -13.71 22.94
CA GLN A 527 17.02 -12.56 23.49
C GLN A 527 18.54 -12.78 23.40
N PRO A 528 19.31 -11.89 22.74
CA PRO A 528 20.75 -12.08 22.56
C PRO A 528 21.54 -12.32 23.85
N ASP A 529 21.23 -11.58 24.90
CA ASP A 529 21.98 -11.57 26.17
C ASP A 529 21.22 -12.20 27.33
N GLY A 530 20.24 -13.07 27.05
CA GLY A 530 19.40 -13.60 28.10
C GLY A 530 18.49 -14.73 27.68
N VAL A 531 17.46 -14.89 28.48
CA VAL A 531 16.37 -15.81 28.24
C VAL A 531 15.13 -15.02 27.85
N SER A 532 14.21 -15.68 27.17
CA SER A 532 12.86 -15.19 26.94
C SER A 532 12.23 -14.70 28.26
N ASN A 533 11.52 -13.57 28.20
CA ASN A 533 10.70 -13.07 29.30
C ASN A 533 9.23 -13.15 28.90
N ILE A 534 8.53 -14.10 29.51
CA ILE A 534 7.10 -14.34 29.33
C ILE A 534 6.37 -13.99 30.63
N GLU A 535 5.60 -12.91 30.60
CA GLU A 535 4.74 -12.50 31.69
C GLU A 535 3.37 -13.17 31.56
N TRP A 536 2.99 -13.91 32.59
CA TRP A 536 1.74 -14.67 32.66
C TRP A 536 1.02 -14.41 33.98
N GLY A 537 0.03 -13.52 33.95
CA GLY A 537 -0.63 -12.98 35.12
C GLY A 537 0.33 -12.12 35.93
N SER A 538 0.60 -12.52 37.17
CA SER A 538 1.56 -11.82 38.05
C SER A 538 2.92 -12.50 38.11
N ASN A 539 3.20 -13.46 37.22
CA ASN A 539 4.45 -14.23 37.18
C ASN A 539 5.24 -13.90 35.92
N SER A 540 6.57 -13.99 36.01
CA SER A 540 7.49 -13.95 34.87
C SER A 540 8.18 -15.30 34.75
N TYR A 541 8.31 -15.79 33.51
CA TYR A 541 8.84 -17.10 33.17
C TYR A 541 9.82 -17.02 32.00
N THR A 542 10.81 -17.90 32.02
CA THR A 542 11.46 -18.40 30.79
C THR A 542 10.50 -19.29 30.00
N LEU A 543 10.75 -19.56 28.72
CA LEU A 543 9.88 -20.42 27.91
C LEU A 543 9.68 -21.82 28.53
N SER A 544 10.76 -22.45 28.99
CA SER A 544 10.70 -23.76 29.64
C SER A 544 9.83 -23.76 30.91
N GLN A 545 9.95 -22.72 31.73
CA GLN A 545 9.12 -22.55 32.93
C GLN A 545 7.66 -22.28 32.56
N PHE A 546 7.41 -21.44 31.55
CA PHE A 546 6.07 -21.14 31.06
C PHE A 546 5.35 -22.43 30.63
N MET A 547 6.00 -23.24 29.80
CA MET A 547 5.44 -24.51 29.33
C MET A 547 5.10 -25.47 30.48
N THR A 548 6.02 -25.58 31.45
CA THR A 548 5.85 -26.49 32.59
C THR A 548 4.73 -26.03 33.53
N ASN A 549 4.60 -24.72 33.78
CA ASN A 549 3.66 -24.19 34.78
C ASN A 549 2.25 -23.95 34.23
N THR A 550 2.11 -23.77 32.91
CA THR A 550 0.83 -23.40 32.29
C THR A 550 0.24 -24.48 31.39
N SER A 551 1.04 -25.47 30.99
CA SER A 551 0.68 -26.44 29.94
C SER A 551 0.32 -25.78 28.60
N LYS A 552 0.83 -24.57 28.34
CA LYS A 552 0.73 -23.83 27.08
C LYS A 552 2.12 -23.69 26.46
N GLY A 553 2.23 -23.21 25.22
CA GLY A 553 3.50 -23.06 24.52
C GLY A 553 4.02 -24.34 23.86
N ALA A 554 3.17 -25.34 23.64
CA ALA A 554 3.58 -26.58 22.97
C ALA A 554 4.23 -26.27 21.61
N GLY A 555 5.33 -26.96 21.29
CA GLY A 555 6.09 -26.74 20.06
C GLY A 555 6.88 -25.41 19.99
N SER A 556 6.79 -24.55 21.01
CA SER A 556 7.53 -23.27 21.01
C SER A 556 9.03 -23.47 21.25
N ILE A 557 9.84 -22.60 20.66
CA ILE A 557 11.30 -22.70 20.60
C ILE A 557 11.93 -21.46 21.25
N GLU A 558 13.02 -21.65 22.00
CA GLU A 558 13.87 -20.56 22.48
C GLU A 558 15.23 -20.66 21.78
N ALA A 559 15.40 -19.92 20.68
CA ALA A 559 16.58 -19.99 19.82
C ALA A 559 16.68 -18.74 18.92
N TYR A 560 17.88 -18.39 18.47
CA TYR A 560 18.06 -17.31 17.50
C TYR A 560 17.33 -17.66 16.18
N PRO A 561 16.49 -16.77 15.60
CA PRO A 561 15.82 -17.05 14.33
C PRO A 561 16.74 -17.25 13.13
N ILE A 562 17.97 -16.70 13.16
CA ILE A 562 18.92 -16.72 12.03
C ILE A 562 18.31 -16.11 10.75
N PHE A 563 18.13 -14.80 10.78
CA PHE A 563 17.69 -14.01 9.62
C PHE A 563 18.83 -13.74 8.63
N GLU A 564 18.53 -13.57 7.35
CA GLU A 564 19.50 -13.22 6.29
C GLU A 564 20.30 -11.97 6.64
N ASN A 565 19.63 -10.86 6.98
CA ASN A 565 20.29 -9.63 7.41
C ASN A 565 19.35 -8.69 8.17
N SER A 566 19.11 -8.96 9.46
CA SER A 566 18.21 -8.15 10.29
C SER A 566 18.69 -6.70 10.48
N GLU A 567 19.99 -6.42 10.36
CA GLU A 567 20.52 -5.03 10.44
C GLU A 567 20.11 -4.18 9.24
N ASN A 568 19.80 -4.81 8.10
CA ASN A 568 19.30 -4.16 6.89
C ASN A 568 17.84 -4.54 6.58
N ILE A 569 17.08 -4.96 7.62
CA ILE A 569 15.64 -5.27 7.53
C ILE A 569 15.34 -6.40 6.51
N ASP A 570 16.25 -7.38 6.40
CA ASP A 570 16.02 -8.63 5.69
C ASP A 570 15.76 -9.77 6.69
N PHE A 571 14.47 -10.01 6.94
CA PHE A 571 13.96 -10.98 7.91
C PHE A 571 13.62 -12.34 7.28
N ARG A 572 14.06 -12.61 6.05
CA ARG A 572 14.03 -13.96 5.49
C ARG A 572 14.91 -14.88 6.33
N LEU A 573 14.56 -16.16 6.37
CA LEU A 573 15.29 -17.17 7.15
C LEU A 573 16.51 -17.66 6.36
N GLN A 574 17.64 -17.89 7.05
CA GLN A 574 18.75 -18.65 6.47
C GLN A 574 18.48 -20.15 6.55
N SER A 575 19.12 -20.95 5.68
CA SER A 575 18.93 -22.40 5.56
C SER A 575 19.14 -23.23 6.83
N ASN A 576 19.84 -22.69 7.84
CA ASN A 576 20.07 -23.34 9.13
C ASN A 576 19.19 -22.79 10.27
N SER A 577 18.18 -21.98 9.95
CA SER A 577 17.25 -21.42 10.92
C SER A 577 16.44 -22.53 11.62
N PRO A 578 16.26 -22.44 12.96
CA PRO A 578 15.38 -23.34 13.69
C PRO A 578 13.88 -23.07 13.46
N ALA A 579 13.54 -22.00 12.74
CA ALA A 579 12.16 -21.67 12.40
C ALA A 579 11.63 -22.45 11.20
N ILE A 580 12.53 -23.00 10.37
CA ILE A 580 12.18 -23.73 9.15
C ILE A 580 11.49 -25.05 9.49
N ASP A 581 10.37 -25.34 8.84
CA ASP A 581 9.54 -26.54 9.01
C ASP A 581 9.13 -26.81 10.49
N ALA A 582 9.12 -25.78 11.33
CA ALA A 582 8.87 -25.89 12.77
C ALA A 582 7.47 -25.42 13.20
N GLY A 583 6.74 -24.79 12.30
CA GLY A 583 5.39 -24.27 12.50
C GLY A 583 4.29 -25.26 12.16
N ILE A 584 3.05 -24.80 12.32
CA ILE A 584 1.83 -25.57 12.01
C ILE A 584 0.87 -24.79 11.11
N GLU A 585 0.11 -25.47 10.27
CA GLU A 585 -0.98 -24.80 9.53
C GLU A 585 -2.15 -24.47 10.48
N HIS A 586 -2.51 -23.19 10.56
CA HIS A 586 -3.67 -22.74 11.32
C HIS A 586 -4.94 -22.73 10.45
N SER A 587 -6.11 -23.01 11.03
CA SER A 587 -7.39 -23.11 10.30
C SER A 587 -7.87 -21.80 9.66
N THR A 588 -7.27 -20.66 10.05
CA THR A 588 -7.57 -19.33 9.51
C THR A 588 -7.30 -19.22 8.00
N TYR A 589 -6.32 -19.94 7.48
CA TYR A 589 -6.03 -19.96 6.03
C TYR A 589 -7.22 -20.55 5.24
N GLN A 590 -7.74 -21.69 5.68
CA GLN A 590 -8.93 -22.29 5.05
C GLN A 590 -10.19 -21.46 5.27
N LEU A 591 -10.33 -20.84 6.45
CA LEU A 591 -11.43 -19.92 6.75
C LEU A 591 -11.46 -18.76 5.77
N TYR A 592 -10.31 -18.13 5.51
CA TYR A 592 -10.19 -17.04 4.57
C TYR A 592 -10.63 -17.44 3.16
N GLU A 593 -10.11 -18.56 2.67
CA GLU A 593 -10.50 -19.10 1.36
C GLU A 593 -12.00 -19.40 1.28
N THR A 594 -12.59 -19.91 2.37
CA THR A 594 -14.04 -20.16 2.43
C THR A 594 -14.86 -18.87 2.39
N LEU A 595 -14.39 -17.81 3.07
CA LEU A 595 -15.11 -16.53 3.17
C LEU A 595 -14.98 -15.66 1.92
N TYR A 596 -13.82 -15.68 1.27
CA TYR A 596 -13.48 -14.74 0.19
C TYR A 596 -13.18 -15.40 -1.16
N GLY A 597 -13.01 -16.72 -1.21
CA GLY A 597 -12.61 -17.43 -2.44
C GLY A 597 -11.19 -17.12 -2.89
N LEU A 598 -10.35 -16.60 -2.00
CA LEU A 598 -8.98 -16.15 -2.26
C LEU A 598 -8.01 -16.90 -1.35
N ASN A 599 -6.79 -17.13 -1.84
CA ASN A 599 -5.73 -17.78 -1.08
C ASN A 599 -4.80 -16.72 -0.45
N ILE A 600 -4.43 -16.92 0.82
CA ILE A 600 -3.50 -16.05 1.58
C ILE A 600 -2.27 -16.80 2.12
N LYS A 601 -1.99 -18.01 1.62
CA LYS A 601 -0.82 -18.83 1.94
C LYS A 601 0.41 -18.41 1.14
N ASN A 602 0.74 -17.13 1.18
CA ASN A 602 2.02 -16.60 0.71
C ASN A 602 2.55 -15.59 1.73
N ASP A 603 3.86 -15.48 1.88
CA ASP A 603 4.46 -14.35 2.60
C ASP A 603 4.46 -13.06 1.76
N ALA A 604 4.95 -11.97 2.35
CA ALA A 604 5.11 -10.67 1.68
C ALA A 604 6.04 -10.73 0.45
N ASN A 605 6.85 -11.80 0.31
CA ASN A 605 7.72 -12.02 -0.83
C ASN A 605 7.11 -12.88 -1.93
N GLY A 606 5.88 -13.36 -1.73
CA GLY A 606 5.21 -14.26 -2.66
C GLY A 606 5.67 -15.72 -2.53
N VAL A 607 6.42 -16.08 -1.49
CA VAL A 607 6.78 -17.48 -1.23
C VAL A 607 5.57 -18.20 -0.66
N ILE A 608 5.20 -19.33 -1.28
CA ILE A 608 4.03 -20.13 -0.92
C ILE A 608 4.24 -20.79 0.45
N LYS A 609 3.20 -20.87 1.27
CA LYS A 609 3.22 -21.53 2.59
C LYS A 609 2.39 -22.83 2.59
N PRO A 610 2.92 -23.97 3.07
CA PRO A 610 4.32 -24.20 3.35
C PRO A 610 5.14 -24.33 2.07
N ASN A 611 6.43 -24.00 2.11
CA ASN A 611 7.42 -24.31 1.07
C ASN A 611 8.38 -25.43 1.49
N GLY A 612 8.02 -26.20 2.51
CA GLY A 612 8.73 -27.40 2.95
C GLY A 612 7.75 -28.51 3.35
N ASP A 613 8.11 -29.27 4.37
CA ASP A 613 7.23 -30.28 4.97
C ASP A 613 6.14 -29.63 5.85
N TYR A 614 6.45 -28.49 6.48
CA TYR A 614 5.59 -27.76 7.40
C TYR A 614 5.70 -26.24 7.17
N PHE A 615 4.84 -25.47 7.85
CA PHE A 615 4.97 -24.01 7.83
C PHE A 615 6.23 -23.61 8.59
N ASP A 616 6.85 -22.51 8.18
CA ASP A 616 7.88 -21.88 9.01
C ASP A 616 7.26 -21.04 10.13
N ILE A 617 8.03 -20.81 11.19
CA ILE A 617 7.68 -19.87 12.26
C ILE A 617 8.10 -18.46 11.82
N GLY A 618 7.18 -17.49 11.90
CA GLY A 618 7.41 -16.09 11.56
C GLY A 618 6.70 -15.62 10.28
N ALA A 619 6.98 -14.37 9.90
CA ALA A 619 6.38 -13.67 8.77
C ALA A 619 6.75 -14.27 7.40
N TYR A 620 8.00 -14.72 7.26
CA TYR A 620 8.59 -15.19 6.00
C TYR A 620 8.69 -16.70 5.97
N GLU A 621 8.50 -17.26 4.78
CA GLU A 621 8.73 -18.68 4.49
C GLU A 621 10.09 -18.83 3.81
N PHE A 622 10.84 -19.87 4.15
CA PHE A 622 12.09 -20.21 3.52
C PHE A 622 11.85 -20.73 2.11
N ASP A 623 12.56 -20.16 1.14
CA ASP A 623 12.40 -20.55 -0.26
C ASP A 623 13.43 -21.59 -0.70
N PHE A 624 13.06 -22.87 -0.55
CA PHE A 624 13.87 -24.01 -1.00
C PHE A 624 14.11 -24.06 -2.51
N SER A 625 13.36 -23.28 -3.32
CA SER A 625 13.59 -23.21 -4.77
C SER A 625 14.81 -22.35 -5.14
N ASN A 626 15.21 -21.42 -4.25
CA ASN A 626 16.36 -20.54 -4.43
C ASN A 626 17.63 -21.06 -3.73
N ASP A 627 17.53 -22.06 -2.86
CA ASP A 627 18.68 -22.74 -2.27
C ASP A 627 19.27 -23.75 -3.28
N ASN A 628 20.28 -23.31 -4.03
CA ASN A 628 21.02 -24.08 -5.04
C ASN A 628 21.87 -25.22 -4.44
N SER A 629 21.36 -25.96 -3.46
CA SER A 629 22.09 -27.05 -2.84
C SER A 629 21.66 -28.45 -3.29
N LEU A 630 20.41 -28.74 -3.74
CA LEU A 630 20.05 -30.09 -4.24
C LEU A 630 18.63 -30.28 -4.82
N SER A 631 18.07 -29.37 -5.63
CA SER A 631 16.81 -29.66 -6.33
C SER A 631 16.85 -29.33 -7.83
N ASN A 632 16.34 -30.25 -8.66
CA ASN A 632 16.12 -30.01 -10.07
C ASN A 632 15.10 -28.87 -10.19
N SER A 633 15.50 -27.76 -10.80
CA SER A 633 14.69 -26.58 -11.17
C SER A 633 13.17 -26.84 -11.05
N THR A 634 12.63 -26.57 -9.87
CA THR A 634 11.19 -26.58 -9.65
C THR A 634 10.63 -25.34 -10.34
N PHE A 635 9.72 -25.59 -11.26
CA PHE A 635 9.14 -24.59 -12.15
C PHE A 635 8.20 -23.69 -11.36
N SER A 636 8.52 -22.40 -11.24
CA SER A 636 7.65 -21.39 -10.64
C SER A 636 6.63 -20.87 -11.66
N ASN A 637 5.44 -20.47 -11.18
CA ASN A 637 4.36 -19.93 -12.04
C ASN A 637 4.75 -18.65 -12.81
N SER A 638 5.84 -17.99 -12.41
CA SER A 638 6.35 -16.74 -12.98
C SER A 638 6.97 -16.90 -14.38
N ASP A 639 7.26 -18.13 -14.80
CA ASP A 639 8.04 -18.37 -16.00
C ASP A 639 7.21 -18.48 -17.29
N ILE A 640 5.90 -18.75 -17.21
CA ILE A 640 5.01 -18.77 -18.39
C ILE A 640 4.45 -17.38 -18.64
N TYR A 641 4.83 -16.77 -19.76
CA TYR A 641 4.27 -15.49 -20.17
C TYR A 641 3.00 -15.71 -21.00
N MET A 642 1.95 -14.94 -20.69
CA MET A 642 0.66 -15.02 -21.36
C MET A 642 0.19 -13.60 -21.69
N TYR A 643 0.21 -13.22 -22.97
CA TYR A 643 -0.07 -11.84 -23.37
C TYR A 643 -0.58 -11.71 -24.82
N PRO A 644 -1.33 -10.65 -25.16
CA PRO A 644 -1.95 -9.73 -24.22
C PRO A 644 -3.03 -10.45 -23.41
N ASN A 645 -3.18 -10.06 -22.15
CA ASN A 645 -4.26 -10.53 -21.29
C ASN A 645 -4.75 -9.32 -20.46
N PRO A 646 -5.92 -8.73 -20.76
CA PRO A 646 -7.00 -9.25 -21.59
C PRO A 646 -6.68 -9.38 -23.09
N VAL A 647 -7.25 -10.41 -23.72
CA VAL A 647 -7.03 -10.77 -25.12
C VAL A 647 -8.29 -10.55 -25.97
N ILE A 648 -8.11 -10.14 -27.24
CA ILE A 648 -9.18 -10.07 -28.23
C ILE A 648 -9.17 -11.37 -29.07
N ASP A 649 -8.16 -11.56 -29.91
CA ASP A 649 -8.15 -12.69 -30.86
C ASP A 649 -7.00 -13.68 -30.62
N ILE A 650 -5.78 -13.18 -30.44
CA ILE A 650 -4.58 -14.00 -30.35
C ILE A 650 -3.93 -13.82 -28.98
N LEU A 651 -3.83 -14.92 -28.23
CA LEU A 651 -3.09 -15.03 -26.99
C LEU A 651 -1.71 -15.63 -27.27
N VAL A 652 -0.65 -14.91 -26.98
CA VAL A 652 0.73 -15.42 -27.04
C VAL A 652 1.05 -16.10 -25.72
N LEU A 653 1.53 -17.33 -25.81
CA LEU A 653 2.06 -18.10 -24.69
C LEU A 653 3.54 -18.35 -24.94
N GLU A 654 4.40 -17.95 -24.02
CA GLU A 654 5.85 -18.15 -24.13
C GLU A 654 6.41 -18.97 -22.97
N ASN A 655 7.62 -19.50 -23.19
CA ASN A 655 8.35 -20.35 -22.27
C ASN A 655 7.65 -21.70 -22.00
N MET A 656 7.14 -22.30 -23.07
CA MET A 656 6.32 -23.52 -23.04
C MET A 656 7.14 -24.81 -23.12
N SER A 657 8.48 -24.75 -23.10
CA SER A 657 9.37 -25.90 -23.29
C SER A 657 9.15 -27.03 -22.28
N ASN A 658 8.68 -26.71 -21.07
CA ASN A 658 8.45 -27.66 -19.98
C ASN A 658 6.96 -28.02 -19.80
N VAL A 659 6.08 -27.49 -20.66
CA VAL A 659 4.64 -27.75 -20.62
C VAL A 659 4.30 -28.89 -21.57
N ARG A 660 3.61 -29.92 -21.06
CA ARG A 660 3.21 -31.09 -21.85
C ARG A 660 1.93 -30.78 -22.65
N ASP A 661 0.96 -30.19 -21.98
CA ASP A 661 -0.33 -29.84 -22.56
C ASP A 661 -0.99 -28.65 -21.83
N ILE A 662 -1.89 -27.99 -22.54
CA ILE A 662 -2.66 -26.83 -22.07
C ILE A 662 -4.14 -27.18 -22.13
N SER A 663 -4.90 -26.74 -21.14
CA SER A 663 -6.35 -26.90 -21.10
C SER A 663 -7.04 -25.61 -20.66
N ILE A 664 -7.99 -25.10 -21.46
CA ILE A 664 -8.78 -23.90 -21.16
C ILE A 664 -10.13 -24.33 -20.60
N PHE A 665 -10.52 -23.75 -19.47
CA PHE A 665 -11.80 -23.97 -18.80
C PHE A 665 -12.59 -22.66 -18.71
N ASN A 666 -13.91 -22.74 -18.78
CA ASN A 666 -14.76 -21.61 -18.40
C ASN A 666 -14.92 -21.53 -16.87
N VAL A 667 -15.59 -20.49 -16.39
CA VAL A 667 -15.82 -20.27 -14.94
C VAL A 667 -16.63 -21.36 -14.25
N THR A 668 -17.38 -22.19 -14.97
CA THR A 668 -18.12 -23.33 -14.40
C THR A 668 -17.29 -24.62 -14.37
N GLY A 669 -16.01 -24.55 -14.75
CA GLY A 669 -15.08 -25.69 -14.77
C GLY A 669 -15.25 -26.61 -15.98
N GLN A 670 -16.04 -26.22 -16.99
CA GLN A 670 -16.16 -26.99 -18.23
C GLN A 670 -14.92 -26.78 -19.11
N LEU A 671 -14.37 -27.88 -19.62
CA LEU A 671 -13.26 -27.86 -20.56
C LEU A 671 -13.72 -27.31 -21.92
N ILE A 672 -13.09 -26.22 -22.36
CA ILE A 672 -13.39 -25.54 -23.62
C ILE A 672 -12.44 -25.98 -24.73
N LYS A 673 -11.14 -26.06 -24.44
CA LYS A 673 -10.10 -26.39 -25.43
C LYS A 673 -8.92 -27.08 -24.76
N SER A 674 -8.29 -28.03 -25.44
CA SER A 674 -7.04 -28.66 -25.00
C SER A 674 -6.05 -28.74 -26.17
N ILE A 675 -4.77 -28.53 -25.87
CA ILE A 675 -3.68 -28.46 -26.85
C ILE A 675 -2.49 -29.26 -26.31
N SER A 676 -1.91 -30.10 -27.14
CA SER A 676 -0.69 -30.89 -26.84
C SER A 676 0.33 -30.74 -27.97
N ASN A 677 1.56 -31.22 -27.76
CA ASN A 677 2.69 -31.06 -28.69
C ASN A 677 3.05 -29.58 -28.92
N LEU A 678 3.43 -28.92 -27.83
CA LEU A 678 3.63 -27.48 -27.76
C LEU A 678 4.99 -27.06 -28.32
N ASN A 679 5.02 -25.96 -29.06
CA ASN A 679 6.26 -25.22 -29.33
C ASN A 679 6.57 -24.31 -28.13
N ASN A 680 7.83 -23.87 -27.99
CA ASN A 680 8.23 -22.98 -26.89
C ASN A 680 7.46 -21.65 -26.85
N THR A 681 7.02 -21.16 -28.02
CA THR A 681 6.11 -20.02 -28.17
C THR A 681 4.90 -20.46 -28.99
N ILE A 682 3.70 -20.07 -28.54
CA ILE A 682 2.43 -20.43 -29.17
C ILE A 682 1.59 -19.17 -29.36
N ASN A 683 1.13 -18.96 -30.59
CA ASN A 683 0.09 -17.97 -30.90
C ASN A 683 -1.27 -18.68 -30.90
N LEU A 684 -1.98 -18.58 -29.79
CA LEU A 684 -3.25 -19.26 -29.57
C LEU A 684 -4.42 -18.37 -30.01
N ASP A 685 -5.12 -18.78 -31.07
CA ASP A 685 -6.38 -18.19 -31.48
C ASP A 685 -7.50 -18.55 -30.48
N VAL A 686 -8.02 -17.50 -29.86
CA VAL A 686 -9.11 -17.48 -28.88
C VAL A 686 -10.28 -16.60 -29.35
N SER A 687 -10.30 -16.15 -30.61
CA SER A 687 -11.38 -15.34 -31.19
C SER A 687 -12.77 -15.96 -31.04
N GLN A 688 -12.83 -17.29 -30.98
CA GLN A 688 -14.06 -18.07 -30.84
C GLN A 688 -14.60 -18.14 -29.40
N LEU A 689 -13.82 -17.71 -28.40
CA LEU A 689 -14.29 -17.64 -27.02
C LEU A 689 -15.25 -16.45 -26.87
N ILE A 690 -16.35 -16.66 -26.14
CA ILE A 690 -17.22 -15.55 -25.75
C ILE A 690 -16.50 -14.65 -24.73
N THR A 691 -16.77 -13.35 -24.74
CA THR A 691 -16.27 -12.40 -23.75
C THR A 691 -16.51 -12.91 -22.33
N GLY A 692 -15.48 -12.85 -21.48
CA GLY A 692 -15.54 -13.36 -20.12
C GLY A 692 -14.21 -13.91 -19.60
N VAL A 693 -14.26 -14.46 -18.39
CA VAL A 693 -13.10 -15.03 -17.70
C VAL A 693 -13.00 -16.53 -17.98
N TYR A 694 -11.78 -16.99 -18.23
CA TYR A 694 -11.41 -18.39 -18.42
C TYR A 694 -10.19 -18.72 -17.57
N PHE A 695 -9.97 -20.00 -17.32
CA PHE A 695 -8.79 -20.49 -16.64
C PHE A 695 -7.99 -21.37 -17.60
N ILE A 696 -6.73 -21.03 -17.82
CA ILE A 696 -5.80 -21.85 -18.59
C ILE A 696 -4.96 -22.65 -17.61
N LYS A 697 -5.07 -23.99 -17.68
CA LYS A 697 -4.19 -24.92 -16.98
C LYS A 697 -3.05 -25.33 -17.88
N PHE A 698 -1.83 -25.25 -17.36
CA PHE A 698 -0.59 -25.72 -17.96
C PHE A 698 -0.15 -26.98 -17.21
N ASN A 699 -0.25 -28.13 -17.84
CA ASN A 699 0.16 -29.40 -17.26
C ASN A 699 1.63 -29.66 -17.61
N THR A 700 2.48 -29.75 -16.59
CA THR A 700 3.92 -30.04 -16.74
C THR A 700 4.22 -31.45 -16.21
N ALA A 701 5.47 -31.90 -16.31
CA ALA A 701 5.89 -33.16 -15.69
C ALA A 701 5.84 -33.11 -14.15
N ASN A 702 5.95 -31.92 -13.55
CA ASN A 702 6.14 -31.72 -12.11
C ASN A 702 4.92 -31.12 -11.40
N GLY A 703 3.85 -30.78 -12.13
CA GLY A 703 2.66 -30.16 -11.54
C GLY A 703 1.76 -29.45 -12.55
N VAL A 704 0.74 -28.77 -12.03
CA VAL A 704 -0.23 -28.00 -12.83
C VAL A 704 -0.17 -26.53 -12.43
N SER A 705 0.09 -25.65 -13.40
CA SER A 705 -0.02 -24.20 -13.24
C SER A 705 -1.36 -23.73 -13.80
N THR A 706 -2.00 -22.72 -13.19
CA THR A 706 -3.24 -22.13 -13.71
C THR A 706 -3.08 -20.62 -13.84
N LYS A 707 -3.43 -20.04 -15.00
CA LYS A 707 -3.51 -18.58 -15.20
C LYS A 707 -4.90 -18.16 -15.67
N THR A 708 -5.32 -16.98 -15.25
CA THR A 708 -6.61 -16.39 -15.63
C THR A 708 -6.50 -15.75 -17.01
N LEU A 709 -7.31 -16.19 -17.97
CA LEU A 709 -7.46 -15.58 -19.29
C LEU A 709 -8.71 -14.70 -19.29
N ILE A 710 -8.55 -13.42 -19.61
CA ILE A 710 -9.66 -12.47 -19.77
C ILE A 710 -9.89 -12.27 -21.27
N LYS A 711 -11.00 -12.80 -21.81
CA LYS A 711 -11.42 -12.59 -23.19
C LYS A 711 -12.29 -11.33 -23.29
N LYS A 712 -11.92 -10.40 -24.18
CA LYS A 712 -12.72 -9.22 -24.53
C LYS A 712 -13.70 -9.49 -25.66
#